data_AF-A0A2P6V4M7-F1
#
_entry.id   AF-A0A2P6V4M7-F1
#
_cell.length_a   1.000
_cell.length_b   1.000
_cell.length_c   1.000
_cell.angle_alpha   90.00
_cell.angle_beta   90.00
_cell.angle_gamma   90.00
#
_symmetry.space_group_name_H-M   'P 1'
#
loop_
_entity.id
_entity.type
_entity.pdbx_description
1 polymer ?
#
loop_
_entity_poly.entity_id
_entity_poly.type
_entity_poly.pdbx_seq_one_letter_code
_entity_poly.pdbx_strand_id
1 'polypeptide(L)'
;MTCCLLLQLGCCLLVLGSALAARSSGRKATVTGVVALTDLEFDSQVDTGKPWLINIYSHYCPVTQELESTFEGLAEALHPDMSVGKIDGTSQSGLITRFQMKGFHGVYHLNGTETRAFCEGRDANACEGKTLSQQKLLNFAKEGWKAVPPRTGCASPVSRCGRAVGNVAKLPAKAKATYFFLHDVRQFSDLTIFAGLLAVPVVVGLSFICLLDMYYSRRPLAHRQCRLAAPKSAGPTLLRCCSTSRAEASADAAATPVQQPDAAALAAAPSAAAPAAPVRKRRKADPVTPPPPASEFPQYVPRDFFRFDVLHTSKKSGARVGRIHTPHGVIDTPGFVAVATNAALKAVDGPWADAEGQQLMFCNTYHLILHPGADVVAAAGGLHAFMNRQRPLITDSGGFQVFSLAYGTVHEEVNSLKRGSGKSRHKQEHNLVAKVSEEGVTFRSYRDGTKMLLTPESSVEAQKQLGADIIIPLDELPPYHTEPAVLEASLAKSHRWMARSLKTHLSDVRQQAMYAVVHGGLSLELRHKSIDYLTSLPFDGFAVGGSLGKDRVDLFWLLERIMPRLHERMGAPKPVHILGIADPASVPQLVAYGCDTFDSCYPTRVGRHGTMLTKEGPLRVISGKYKTAFRPPVEGCTCHTCSTHSLAYLHHLVKAHEPVAATLLAIHNVHFMNAQMAELRQQILNDEI
;
A
#
# COMPACT_ATOMS: atom_id res chain seq x y z
N MET A 1 -2.87 -36.90 -18.54
CA MET A 1 -3.19 -35.76 -17.65
C MET A 1 -4.47 -35.95 -16.83
N THR A 2 -5.28 -36.99 -17.04
CA THR A 2 -6.57 -37.21 -16.36
C THR A 2 -6.49 -37.69 -14.91
N CYS A 3 -5.36 -38.24 -14.44
CA CYS A 3 -5.23 -38.76 -13.07
C CYS A 3 -5.02 -37.65 -12.01
N CYS A 4 -4.35 -36.53 -12.36
CA CYS A 4 -4.09 -35.44 -11.41
C CYS A 4 -5.33 -34.60 -11.05
N LEU A 5 -6.31 -34.47 -11.96
CA LEU A 5 -7.53 -33.69 -11.69
C LEU A 5 -8.46 -34.39 -10.67
N LEU A 6 -8.53 -35.72 -10.72
CA LEU A 6 -9.36 -36.51 -9.81
C LEU A 6 -8.82 -36.51 -8.37
N LEU A 7 -7.50 -36.51 -8.18
CA LEU A 7 -6.91 -36.35 -6.83
C LEU A 7 -7.22 -34.97 -6.22
N GLN A 8 -7.19 -33.89 -7.01
CA GLN A 8 -7.47 -32.55 -6.47
C GLN A 8 -8.95 -32.32 -6.11
N LEU A 9 -9.88 -32.94 -6.84
CA LEU A 9 -11.30 -32.92 -6.49
C LEU A 9 -11.64 -33.82 -5.28
N GLY A 10 -10.95 -34.96 -5.13
CA GLY A 10 -11.10 -35.85 -3.97
C GLY A 10 -10.69 -35.20 -2.64
N CYS A 11 -9.64 -34.38 -2.63
CA CYS A 11 -9.17 -33.71 -1.40
C CYS A 11 -10.15 -32.65 -0.85
N CYS A 12 -11.02 -32.06 -1.67
CA CYS A 12 -11.97 -31.03 -1.19
C CYS A 12 -13.19 -31.61 -0.45
N LEU A 13 -13.56 -32.86 -0.69
CA LEU A 13 -14.70 -33.51 -0.02
C LEU A 13 -14.34 -34.12 1.35
N LEU A 14 -13.07 -34.39 1.62
CA LEU A 14 -12.61 -34.93 2.91
C LEU A 14 -12.48 -33.86 4.01
N VAL A 15 -12.38 -32.57 3.68
CA VAL A 15 -12.30 -31.47 4.66
C VAL A 15 -13.66 -31.15 5.31
N LEU A 16 -14.76 -31.66 4.75
CA LEU A 16 -16.12 -31.55 5.32
C LEU A 16 -16.55 -32.81 6.10
N GLY A 17 -15.69 -33.84 6.19
CA GLY A 17 -16.04 -35.16 6.73
C GLY A 17 -15.56 -35.47 8.16
N SER A 18 -14.86 -34.56 8.84
CA SER A 18 -14.23 -34.81 10.15
C SER A 18 -14.77 -33.90 11.27
N ALA A 19 -16.09 -33.96 11.49
CA ALA A 19 -16.77 -33.29 12.60
C ALA A 19 -17.41 -34.31 13.58
N LEU A 20 -16.65 -35.35 13.96
CA LEU A 20 -17.06 -36.34 14.96
C LEU A 20 -15.93 -36.63 15.95
N ALA A 21 -16.31 -36.70 17.23
CA ALA A 21 -15.50 -37.15 18.38
C ALA A 21 -14.26 -36.31 18.77
N ALA A 22 -14.49 -35.19 19.47
CA ALA A 22 -13.56 -34.67 20.46
C ALA A 22 -14.32 -34.09 21.68
N ARG A 23 -14.76 -34.96 22.61
CA ARG A 23 -15.19 -34.53 23.95
C ARG A 23 -13.95 -34.43 24.84
N SER A 24 -13.37 -33.24 24.97
CA SER A 24 -12.39 -32.95 26.02
C SER A 24 -13.10 -32.42 27.27
N SER A 25 -12.95 -33.13 28.38
CA SER A 25 -13.47 -32.73 29.69
C SER A 25 -12.60 -31.64 30.33
N GLY A 26 -12.93 -30.37 30.05
CA GLY A 26 -12.34 -29.21 30.72
C GLY A 26 -13.00 -28.93 32.08
N ARG A 27 -12.20 -28.68 33.12
CA ARG A 27 -12.69 -28.37 34.48
C ARG A 27 -13.45 -27.04 34.53
N LYS A 28 -14.59 -27.00 35.23
CA LYS A 28 -15.28 -25.74 35.56
C LYS A 28 -14.48 -24.98 36.62
N ALA A 29 -13.93 -23.83 36.26
CA ALA A 29 -13.50 -22.81 37.20
C ALA A 29 -14.57 -21.70 37.22
N THR A 30 -15.08 -21.34 38.39
CA THR A 30 -15.97 -20.20 38.57
C THR A 30 -15.16 -18.90 38.55
N VAL A 31 -15.12 -18.24 37.40
CA VAL A 31 -14.39 -16.98 37.20
C VAL A 31 -15.33 -15.79 37.51
N THR A 32 -15.01 -15.05 38.56
CA THR A 32 -15.59 -13.72 38.86
C THR A 32 -14.76 -12.66 38.14
N GLY A 33 -15.07 -12.38 36.87
CA GLY A 33 -14.34 -11.40 36.06
C GLY A 33 -14.69 -11.46 34.56
N VAL A 34 -14.15 -10.53 33.78
CA VAL A 34 -14.38 -10.46 32.32
C VAL A 34 -13.59 -11.55 31.60
N VAL A 35 -14.28 -12.46 30.92
CA VAL A 35 -13.67 -13.62 30.24
C VAL A 35 -13.23 -13.27 28.82
N ALA A 36 -11.97 -13.53 28.46
CA ALA A 36 -11.51 -13.39 27.09
C ALA A 36 -12.05 -14.53 26.20
N LEU A 37 -12.72 -14.18 25.11
CA LEU A 37 -13.37 -15.11 24.18
C LEU A 37 -12.60 -15.16 22.85
N THR A 38 -12.24 -16.37 22.42
CA THR A 38 -11.42 -16.62 21.22
C THR A 38 -12.18 -17.39 20.14
N ASP A 39 -11.73 -17.33 18.88
CA ASP A 39 -12.26 -18.06 17.72
C ASP A 39 -12.33 -19.60 17.95
N LEU A 40 -11.54 -20.12 18.89
CA LEU A 40 -11.47 -21.55 19.24
C LEU A 40 -12.37 -21.94 20.42
N GLU A 41 -12.54 -21.05 21.39
CA GLU A 41 -13.17 -21.37 22.69
C GLU A 41 -14.56 -20.75 22.85
N PHE A 42 -14.95 -19.80 22.00
CA PHE A 42 -16.23 -19.10 22.09
C PHE A 42 -17.44 -20.05 22.17
N ASP A 43 -17.50 -21.06 21.29
CA ASP A 43 -18.63 -22.00 21.29
C ASP A 43 -18.67 -22.87 22.56
N SER A 44 -17.53 -23.28 23.12
CA SER A 44 -17.51 -24.12 24.33
C SER A 44 -17.77 -23.33 25.62
N GLN A 45 -17.52 -22.02 25.63
CA GLN A 45 -17.80 -21.14 26.76
C GLN A 45 -19.26 -20.62 26.75
N VAL A 46 -19.79 -20.27 25.57
CA VAL A 46 -21.13 -19.66 25.42
C VAL A 46 -22.26 -20.70 25.43
N ASP A 47 -22.02 -21.95 24.97
CA ASP A 47 -23.02 -23.04 24.98
C ASP A 47 -23.27 -23.64 26.38
N THR A 48 -23.01 -22.87 27.44
CA THR A 48 -23.19 -23.24 28.85
C THR A 48 -24.60 -22.98 29.39
N GLY A 49 -25.49 -22.41 28.57
CA GLY A 49 -26.91 -22.12 28.90
C GLY A 49 -27.13 -20.88 29.76
N LYS A 50 -26.06 -20.21 30.20
CA LYS A 50 -26.08 -18.94 30.93
C LYS A 50 -26.04 -17.76 29.94
N PRO A 51 -26.77 -16.64 30.16
CA PRO A 51 -26.68 -15.48 29.28
C PRO A 51 -25.32 -14.77 29.38
N TRP A 52 -24.94 -14.08 28.30
CA TRP A 52 -23.67 -13.37 28.19
C TRP A 52 -23.84 -11.92 27.74
N LEU A 53 -23.10 -11.00 28.36
CA LEU A 53 -22.84 -9.66 27.83
C LEU A 53 -21.42 -9.63 27.26
N ILE A 54 -21.26 -9.34 25.98
CA ILE A 54 -19.99 -9.41 25.26
C ILE A 54 -19.62 -8.03 24.73
N ASN A 55 -18.42 -7.55 25.09
CA ASN A 55 -17.77 -6.42 24.45
C ASN A 55 -16.88 -6.91 23.29
N ILE A 56 -17.11 -6.43 22.08
CA ILE A 56 -16.17 -6.61 20.97
C ILE A 56 -15.44 -5.30 20.78
N TYR A 57 -14.12 -5.35 21.00
CA TYR A 57 -13.25 -4.19 21.18
C TYR A 57 -12.04 -4.22 20.26
N SER A 58 -11.26 -3.14 20.28
CA SER A 58 -10.00 -3.06 19.55
C SER A 58 -8.92 -2.34 20.35
N HIS A 59 -7.75 -2.98 20.48
CA HIS A 59 -6.62 -2.46 21.25
C HIS A 59 -6.12 -1.06 20.83
N TYR A 60 -6.49 -0.57 19.64
CA TYR A 60 -6.10 0.74 19.11
C TYR A 60 -7.26 1.77 19.06
N CYS A 61 -8.43 1.47 19.65
CA CYS A 61 -9.56 2.40 19.74
C CYS A 61 -9.71 2.95 21.17
N PRO A 62 -9.44 4.25 21.44
CA PRO A 62 -9.51 4.84 22.78
C PRO A 62 -10.88 4.67 23.45
N VAL A 63 -11.96 4.83 22.70
CA VAL A 63 -13.34 4.63 23.19
C VAL A 63 -13.53 3.23 23.77
N THR A 64 -12.88 2.21 23.21
CA THR A 64 -12.98 0.84 23.74
C THR A 64 -12.00 0.53 24.87
N GLN A 65 -10.91 1.30 25.00
CA GLN A 65 -10.01 1.26 26.16
C GLN A 65 -10.67 1.88 27.40
N GLU A 66 -11.35 3.02 27.24
CA GLU A 66 -12.15 3.66 28.31
C GLU A 66 -13.28 2.75 28.84
N LEU A 67 -13.75 1.81 28.00
CA LEU A 67 -14.81 0.87 28.38
C LEU A 67 -14.32 -0.37 29.13
N GLU A 68 -13.01 -0.64 29.18
CA GLU A 68 -12.50 -1.86 29.83
C GLU A 68 -12.81 -1.86 31.33
N SER A 69 -12.54 -0.75 32.02
CA SER A 69 -12.90 -0.53 33.44
C SER A 69 -14.42 -0.59 33.69
N THR A 70 -15.22 -0.13 32.73
CA THR A 70 -16.69 -0.21 32.79
C THR A 70 -17.17 -1.66 32.72
N PHE A 71 -16.54 -2.49 31.90
CA PHE A 71 -16.87 -3.92 31.77
C PHE A 71 -16.39 -4.76 32.96
N GLU A 72 -15.29 -4.38 33.60
CA GLU A 72 -14.85 -4.99 34.87
C GLU A 72 -15.88 -4.79 35.97
N GLY A 73 -16.33 -3.54 36.19
CA GLY A 73 -17.40 -3.24 37.16
C GLY A 73 -18.77 -3.87 36.81
N LEU A 74 -19.03 -4.17 35.53
CA LEU A 74 -20.22 -4.92 35.12
C LEU A 74 -20.10 -6.42 35.41
N ALA A 75 -18.90 -7.01 35.32
CA ALA A 75 -18.68 -8.42 35.61
C ALA A 75 -18.98 -8.76 37.08
N GLU A 76 -18.67 -7.85 38.00
CA GLU A 76 -19.05 -7.97 39.42
C GLU A 76 -20.56 -7.78 39.60
N ALA A 77 -21.15 -6.71 39.06
CA ALA A 77 -22.56 -6.33 39.27
C ALA A 77 -23.60 -7.25 38.58
N LEU A 78 -23.16 -8.15 37.70
CA LEU A 78 -23.98 -9.12 36.96
C LEU A 78 -23.73 -10.58 37.41
N HIS A 79 -22.78 -10.82 38.32
CA HIS A 79 -22.54 -12.15 38.89
C HIS A 79 -23.54 -12.44 40.03
N PRO A 80 -24.14 -13.65 40.13
CA PRO A 80 -23.89 -14.85 39.34
C PRO A 80 -24.77 -15.01 38.08
N ASP A 81 -25.73 -14.10 37.85
CA ASP A 81 -26.84 -14.28 36.89
C ASP A 81 -26.41 -14.29 35.41
N MET A 82 -25.45 -13.43 35.04
CA MET A 82 -24.95 -13.28 33.68
C MET A 82 -23.41 -13.36 33.66
N SER A 83 -22.85 -13.80 32.52
CA SER A 83 -21.39 -13.81 32.31
C SER A 83 -20.99 -12.61 31.46
N VAL A 84 -19.82 -12.04 31.72
CA VAL A 84 -19.30 -10.91 30.96
C VAL A 84 -18.05 -11.34 30.20
N GLY A 85 -18.00 -11.07 28.90
CA GLY A 85 -16.91 -11.49 28.02
C GLY A 85 -16.35 -10.37 27.15
N LYS A 86 -15.10 -10.51 26.70
CA LYS A 86 -14.45 -9.62 25.75
C LYS A 86 -13.84 -10.36 24.56
N ILE A 87 -14.08 -9.87 23.35
CA ILE A 87 -13.50 -10.38 22.09
C ILE A 87 -12.63 -9.29 21.49
N ASP A 88 -11.34 -9.57 21.31
CA ASP A 88 -10.47 -8.70 20.51
C ASP A 88 -10.82 -8.85 19.02
N GLY A 89 -11.51 -7.85 18.47
CA GLY A 89 -11.91 -7.82 17.07
C GLY A 89 -10.73 -7.69 16.09
N THR A 90 -9.53 -7.41 16.57
CA THR A 90 -8.35 -7.23 15.73
C THR A 90 -7.66 -8.56 15.40
N SER A 91 -7.71 -9.54 16.32
CA SER A 91 -7.19 -10.89 16.12
C SER A 91 -8.26 -11.95 15.78
N GLN A 92 -9.48 -11.84 16.34
CA GLN A 92 -10.52 -12.87 16.23
C GLN A 92 -11.41 -12.71 14.98
N SER A 93 -10.78 -12.82 13.81
CA SER A 93 -11.42 -12.57 12.51
C SER A 93 -12.59 -13.50 12.18
N GLY A 94 -12.63 -14.71 12.76
CA GLY A 94 -13.77 -15.62 12.64
C GLY A 94 -15.00 -15.01 13.31
N LEU A 95 -14.89 -14.66 14.59
CA LEU A 95 -15.94 -14.05 15.40
C LEU A 95 -16.42 -12.72 14.81
N ILE A 96 -15.53 -11.83 14.37
CA ILE A 96 -15.94 -10.58 13.66
C ILE A 96 -16.85 -10.88 12.47
N THR A 97 -16.54 -11.93 11.70
CA THR A 97 -17.36 -12.38 10.58
C THR A 97 -18.69 -12.98 11.06
N ARG A 98 -18.70 -13.77 12.14
CA ARG A 98 -19.92 -14.35 12.76
C ARG A 98 -20.88 -13.29 13.30
N PHE A 99 -20.36 -12.22 13.90
CA PHE A 99 -21.16 -11.10 14.43
C PHE A 99 -21.57 -10.09 13.33
N GLN A 100 -21.11 -10.28 12.09
CA GLN A 100 -21.38 -9.43 10.92
C GLN A 100 -21.06 -7.95 11.19
N MET A 101 -19.92 -7.68 11.81
CA MET A 101 -19.52 -6.33 12.22
C MET A 101 -18.92 -5.52 11.06
N LYS A 102 -19.37 -4.27 10.94
CA LYS A 102 -18.87 -3.27 9.97
C LYS A 102 -17.91 -2.23 10.58
N GLY A 103 -17.70 -2.29 11.90
CA GLY A 103 -16.78 -1.46 12.68
C GLY A 103 -16.21 -2.26 13.87
N PHE A 104 -15.34 -1.67 14.68
CA PHE A 104 -14.58 -2.38 15.73
C PHE A 104 -15.14 -2.24 17.16
N HIS A 105 -16.33 -1.67 17.32
CA HIS A 105 -17.01 -1.50 18.60
C HIS A 105 -18.42 -2.10 18.53
N GLY A 106 -18.74 -2.98 19.48
CA GLY A 106 -20.09 -3.55 19.57
C GLY A 106 -20.31 -4.29 20.88
N VAL A 107 -21.37 -3.93 21.60
CA VAL A 107 -21.81 -4.65 22.80
C VAL A 107 -22.99 -5.54 22.43
N TYR A 108 -22.92 -6.82 22.80
CA TYR A 108 -23.93 -7.82 22.45
C TYR A 108 -24.43 -8.57 23.69
N HIS A 109 -25.73 -8.82 23.74
CA HIS A 109 -26.35 -9.71 24.71
C HIS A 109 -26.73 -11.03 24.03
N LEU A 110 -26.19 -12.15 24.51
CA LEU A 110 -26.49 -13.50 24.05
C LEU A 110 -27.38 -14.22 25.08
N ASN A 111 -28.45 -14.86 24.62
CA ASN A 111 -29.26 -15.75 25.43
C ASN A 111 -29.75 -16.93 24.59
N GLY A 112 -29.24 -18.13 24.88
CA GLY A 112 -29.46 -19.31 24.03
C GLY A 112 -29.00 -19.06 22.59
N THR A 113 -29.93 -19.11 21.62
CA THR A 113 -29.65 -18.81 20.21
C THR A 113 -29.98 -17.38 19.80
N GLU A 114 -30.52 -16.55 20.70
CA GLU A 114 -30.83 -15.15 20.43
C GLU A 114 -29.62 -14.25 20.67
N THR A 115 -29.36 -13.33 19.75
CA THR A 115 -28.31 -12.30 19.88
C THR A 115 -28.91 -10.92 19.67
N ARG A 116 -28.69 -10.01 20.62
CA ARG A 116 -29.14 -8.60 20.53
C ARG A 116 -27.95 -7.66 20.61
N ALA A 117 -27.88 -6.69 19.71
CA ALA A 117 -26.86 -5.63 19.77
C ALA A 117 -27.36 -4.47 20.64
N PHE A 118 -26.47 -3.83 21.39
CA PHE A 118 -26.77 -2.57 22.05
C PHE A 118 -26.76 -1.42 21.04
N CYS A 119 -27.86 -0.67 20.94
CA CYS A 119 -28.00 0.48 20.05
C CYS A 119 -28.71 1.63 20.77
N GLU A 120 -28.08 2.81 20.87
CA GLU A 120 -28.73 4.03 21.37
C GLU A 120 -29.26 4.88 20.21
N GLY A 121 -30.51 4.64 19.81
CA GLY A 121 -31.15 5.33 18.68
C GLY A 121 -31.57 4.37 17.58
N ARG A 122 -32.48 4.82 16.70
CA ARG A 122 -33.23 3.97 15.76
C ARG A 122 -32.49 3.61 14.46
N ASP A 123 -31.20 3.29 14.54
CA ASP A 123 -30.51 2.54 13.48
C ASP A 123 -29.47 1.58 14.09
N ALA A 124 -29.57 0.29 13.74
CA ALA A 124 -28.66 -0.75 14.22
C ALA A 124 -27.26 -0.71 13.58
N ASN A 125 -27.02 0.25 12.67
CA ASN A 125 -25.73 0.48 12.01
C ASN A 125 -25.02 1.76 12.49
N ALA A 126 -25.65 2.60 13.31
CA ALA A 126 -25.16 3.93 13.68
C ALA A 126 -24.80 4.04 15.18
N CYS A 127 -23.73 3.36 15.60
CA CYS A 127 -23.14 3.56 16.93
C CYS A 127 -22.10 4.68 16.90
N GLU A 128 -22.52 5.95 16.76
CA GLU A 128 -21.61 7.10 16.76
C GLU A 128 -21.60 7.86 18.09
N GLY A 129 -20.41 7.97 18.69
CA GLY A 129 -19.97 9.23 19.29
C GLY A 129 -20.50 9.67 20.67
N LYS A 130 -20.90 8.77 21.59
CA LYS A 130 -21.15 9.13 23.00
C LYS A 130 -20.60 8.10 23.99
N THR A 131 -20.11 8.60 25.13
CA THR A 131 -19.59 7.81 26.25
C THR A 131 -20.67 6.87 26.79
N LEU A 132 -20.43 5.56 26.70
CA LEU A 132 -21.30 4.51 27.22
C LEU A 132 -21.15 4.44 28.75
N SER A 133 -22.19 4.80 29.50
CA SER A 133 -22.15 4.75 30.96
C SER A 133 -22.53 3.36 31.51
N GLN A 134 -21.84 2.94 32.58
CA GLN A 134 -22.05 1.65 33.26
C GLN A 134 -23.53 1.36 33.55
N GLN A 135 -24.28 2.36 34.01
CA GLN A 135 -25.71 2.22 34.33
C GLN A 135 -26.56 1.84 33.11
N LYS A 136 -26.27 2.37 31.91
CA LYS A 136 -27.04 2.03 30.70
C LYS A 136 -26.77 0.59 30.25
N LEU A 137 -25.52 0.15 30.33
CA LEU A 137 -25.13 -1.23 30.01
C LEU A 137 -25.72 -2.22 31.04
N LEU A 138 -25.75 -1.86 32.31
CA LEU A 138 -26.42 -2.63 33.37
C LEU A 138 -27.93 -2.73 33.13
N ASN A 139 -28.58 -1.61 32.77
CA ASN A 139 -30.00 -1.58 32.43
C ASN A 139 -30.29 -2.45 31.19
N PHE A 140 -29.45 -2.39 30.15
CA PHE A 140 -29.58 -3.23 28.96
C PHE A 140 -29.45 -4.72 29.31
N ALA A 141 -28.46 -5.10 30.12
CA ALA A 141 -28.26 -6.48 30.56
C ALA A 141 -29.44 -7.01 31.38
N LYS A 142 -30.01 -6.21 32.29
CA LYS A 142 -31.09 -6.68 33.16
C LYS A 142 -32.47 -6.67 32.47
N GLU A 143 -32.88 -5.56 31.86
CA GLU A 143 -34.27 -5.38 31.41
C GLU A 143 -34.42 -4.71 30.03
N GLY A 144 -33.45 -3.90 29.59
CA GLY A 144 -33.50 -3.14 28.35
C GLY A 144 -33.28 -3.94 27.06
N TRP A 145 -32.68 -5.13 27.15
CA TRP A 145 -32.50 -6.01 25.98
C TRP A 145 -33.82 -6.39 25.31
N LYS A 146 -34.94 -6.43 26.04
CA LYS A 146 -36.27 -6.78 25.51
C LYS A 146 -36.78 -5.79 24.46
N ALA A 147 -36.26 -4.56 24.43
CA ALA A 147 -36.63 -3.53 23.45
C ALA A 147 -35.89 -3.68 22.10
N VAL A 148 -34.87 -4.53 22.00
CA VAL A 148 -34.11 -4.75 20.76
C VAL A 148 -34.57 -6.05 20.08
N PRO A 149 -34.91 -6.03 18.78
CA PRO A 149 -35.28 -7.24 18.05
C PRO A 149 -34.11 -8.24 18.01
N PRO A 150 -34.32 -9.54 18.31
CA PRO A 150 -33.26 -10.54 18.30
C PRO A 150 -32.81 -10.89 16.88
N ARG A 151 -31.51 -11.02 16.69
CA ARG A 151 -30.93 -11.78 15.59
C ARG A 151 -31.06 -13.27 15.91
N THR A 152 -31.76 -14.00 15.04
CA THR A 152 -32.00 -15.45 15.14
C THR A 152 -31.62 -16.13 13.82
N GLY A 153 -31.64 -17.47 13.78
CA GLY A 153 -31.29 -18.22 12.57
C GLY A 153 -29.86 -17.90 12.07
N CYS A 154 -29.68 -17.69 10.77
CA CYS A 154 -28.37 -17.38 10.19
C CYS A 154 -27.72 -16.09 10.70
N ALA A 155 -28.51 -15.08 11.09
CA ALA A 155 -27.99 -13.81 11.61
C ALA A 155 -27.46 -13.90 13.05
N SER A 156 -27.64 -15.04 13.72
CA SER A 156 -27.15 -15.28 15.09
C SER A 156 -25.75 -15.94 15.06
N PRO A 157 -24.71 -15.32 15.66
CA PRO A 157 -23.33 -15.83 15.66
C PRO A 157 -23.18 -17.22 16.30
N VAL A 158 -24.06 -17.59 17.24
CA VAL A 158 -24.07 -18.88 17.95
C VAL A 158 -24.81 -19.99 17.19
N SER A 159 -25.58 -19.66 16.15
CA SER A 159 -26.32 -20.66 15.37
C SER A 159 -25.40 -21.52 14.49
N ARG A 160 -25.87 -22.69 14.07
CA ARG A 160 -25.13 -23.58 13.13
C ARG A 160 -24.72 -22.86 11.84
N CYS A 161 -25.60 -22.00 11.33
CA CYS A 161 -25.35 -21.20 10.13
C CYS A 161 -24.36 -20.05 10.43
N GLY A 162 -24.47 -19.39 11.59
CA GLY A 162 -23.51 -18.39 12.05
C GLY A 162 -22.07 -18.93 12.15
N ARG A 163 -21.86 -20.16 12.64
CA ARG A 163 -20.51 -20.77 12.63
C ARG A 163 -19.98 -21.06 11.22
N ALA A 164 -20.85 -21.38 10.26
CA ALA A 164 -20.47 -21.53 8.87
C ALA A 164 -20.03 -20.18 8.26
N VAL A 165 -20.73 -19.09 8.57
CA VAL A 165 -20.32 -17.71 8.24
C VAL A 165 -18.94 -17.39 8.85
N GLY A 166 -18.65 -17.80 10.09
CA GLY A 166 -17.33 -17.64 10.69
C GLY A 166 -16.18 -18.29 9.90
N ASN A 167 -16.44 -19.39 9.19
CA ASN A 167 -15.43 -20.03 8.34
C ASN A 167 -15.19 -19.30 7.01
N VAL A 168 -16.04 -18.35 6.60
CA VAL A 168 -15.76 -17.42 5.50
C VAL A 168 -14.47 -16.62 5.77
N ALA A 169 -14.17 -16.33 7.04
CA ALA A 169 -12.95 -15.65 7.43
C ALA A 169 -11.68 -16.37 6.92
N LYS A 170 -11.74 -17.71 6.88
CA LYS A 170 -10.67 -18.66 6.51
C LYS A 170 -10.62 -18.98 5.01
N LEU A 171 -11.58 -18.49 4.20
CA LEU A 171 -11.62 -18.74 2.76
C LEU A 171 -10.52 -17.95 2.01
N PRO A 172 -9.99 -18.48 0.88
CA PRO A 172 -9.09 -17.74 0.00
C PRO A 172 -9.71 -16.41 -0.46
N ALA A 173 -8.88 -15.37 -0.62
CA ALA A 173 -9.32 -13.99 -0.86
C ALA A 173 -10.37 -13.83 -1.97
N LYS A 174 -10.26 -14.59 -3.08
CA LYS A 174 -11.27 -14.59 -4.16
C LYS A 174 -12.63 -15.12 -3.71
N ALA A 175 -12.66 -16.25 -2.99
CA ALA A 175 -13.91 -16.85 -2.50
C ALA A 175 -14.55 -15.97 -1.41
N LYS A 176 -13.73 -15.39 -0.51
CA LYS A 176 -14.17 -14.41 0.49
C LYS A 176 -14.78 -13.16 -0.17
N ALA A 177 -14.14 -12.62 -1.21
CA ALA A 177 -14.67 -11.50 -1.98
C ALA A 177 -15.97 -11.85 -2.74
N THR A 178 -16.08 -13.05 -3.31
CA THR A 178 -17.33 -13.52 -3.94
C THR A 178 -18.46 -13.63 -2.93
N TYR A 179 -18.20 -14.17 -1.73
CA TYR A 179 -19.19 -14.24 -0.66
C TYR A 179 -19.69 -12.84 -0.26
N PHE A 180 -18.79 -11.90 0.06
CA PHE A 180 -19.20 -10.53 0.43
C PHE A 180 -19.89 -9.79 -0.71
N PHE A 181 -19.51 -10.04 -1.97
CA PHE A 181 -20.25 -9.51 -3.12
C PHE A 181 -21.69 -10.06 -3.19
N LEU A 182 -21.88 -11.37 -2.97
CA LEU A 182 -23.22 -11.97 -2.97
C LEU A 182 -24.06 -11.51 -1.76
N HIS A 183 -23.44 -11.41 -0.58
CA HIS A 183 -24.10 -11.00 0.66
C HIS A 183 -24.39 -9.49 0.69
N ASP A 184 -23.35 -8.65 0.62
CA ASP A 184 -23.48 -7.22 0.87
C ASP A 184 -23.94 -6.43 -0.37
N VAL A 185 -23.53 -6.83 -1.58
CA VAL A 185 -23.88 -6.11 -2.82
C VAL A 185 -25.12 -6.67 -3.50
N ARG A 186 -25.31 -8.00 -3.48
CA ARG A 186 -26.49 -8.65 -4.08
C ARG A 186 -27.60 -8.99 -3.08
N GLN A 187 -27.38 -8.70 -1.78
CA GLN A 187 -28.38 -8.87 -0.72
C GLN A 187 -28.94 -10.31 -0.62
N PHE A 188 -28.13 -11.31 -1.01
CA PHE A 188 -28.51 -12.71 -0.82
C PHE A 188 -28.25 -13.12 0.63
N SER A 189 -29.22 -13.81 1.24
CA SER A 189 -29.05 -14.37 2.58
C SER A 189 -27.93 -15.43 2.59
N ASP A 190 -27.24 -15.55 3.73
CA ASP A 190 -26.25 -16.62 3.97
C ASP A 190 -26.76 -18.01 3.57
N LEU A 191 -28.01 -18.32 3.94
CA LEU A 191 -28.65 -19.57 3.61
C LEU A 191 -28.76 -19.80 2.10
N THR A 192 -29.10 -18.75 1.34
CA THR A 192 -29.16 -18.78 -0.13
C THR A 192 -27.77 -19.02 -0.73
N ILE A 193 -26.73 -18.36 -0.20
CA ILE A 193 -25.36 -18.48 -0.70
C ILE A 193 -24.81 -19.89 -0.43
N PHE A 194 -24.99 -20.42 0.79
CA PHE A 194 -24.54 -21.77 1.14
C PHE A 194 -25.35 -22.87 0.41
N ALA A 195 -26.66 -22.70 0.22
CA ALA A 195 -27.46 -23.62 -0.59
C ALA A 195 -27.00 -23.64 -2.06
N GLY A 196 -26.70 -22.47 -2.65
CA GLY A 196 -26.15 -22.37 -4.00
C GLY A 196 -24.80 -23.07 -4.15
N LEU A 197 -23.91 -22.91 -3.17
CA LEU A 197 -22.60 -23.59 -3.12
C LEU A 197 -22.73 -25.12 -3.06
N LEU A 198 -23.77 -25.65 -2.40
CA LEU A 198 -24.04 -27.09 -2.34
C LEU A 198 -24.75 -27.62 -3.60
N ALA A 199 -25.54 -26.80 -4.29
CA ALA A 199 -26.25 -27.19 -5.51
C ALA A 199 -25.34 -27.31 -6.74
N VAL A 200 -24.34 -26.43 -6.88
CA VAL A 200 -23.46 -26.41 -8.07
C VAL A 200 -22.71 -27.75 -8.30
N PRO A 201 -22.07 -28.39 -7.31
CA PRO A 201 -21.44 -29.70 -7.50
C PRO A 201 -22.41 -30.80 -7.94
N VAL A 202 -23.65 -30.79 -7.44
CA VAL A 202 -24.68 -31.77 -7.81
C VAL A 202 -25.11 -31.59 -9.27
N VAL A 203 -25.38 -30.35 -9.70
CA VAL A 203 -25.74 -30.05 -11.10
C VAL A 203 -24.60 -30.39 -12.06
N VAL A 204 -23.35 -30.07 -11.71
CA VAL A 204 -22.17 -30.42 -12.52
C VAL A 204 -21.97 -31.94 -12.58
N GLY A 205 -22.14 -32.65 -11.46
CA GLY A 205 -22.06 -34.11 -11.40
C GLY A 205 -23.12 -34.80 -12.28
N LEU A 206 -24.39 -34.39 -12.17
CA LEU A 206 -25.48 -34.88 -13.02
C LEU A 206 -25.23 -34.58 -14.50
N SER A 207 -24.78 -33.37 -14.83
CA SER A 207 -24.43 -32.99 -16.21
C SER A 207 -23.31 -33.86 -16.78
N PHE A 208 -22.30 -34.18 -15.96
CA PHE A 208 -21.19 -35.06 -16.36
C PHE A 208 -21.65 -36.50 -16.56
N ILE A 209 -22.57 -37.02 -15.72
CA ILE A 209 -23.19 -38.33 -15.91
C ILE A 209 -23.97 -38.38 -17.23
N CYS A 210 -24.80 -37.39 -17.53
CA CYS A 210 -25.52 -37.31 -18.81
C CYS A 210 -24.58 -37.21 -20.03
N LEU A 211 -23.47 -36.48 -19.92
CA LEU A 211 -22.46 -36.40 -20.99
C LEU A 211 -21.72 -37.73 -21.20
N LEU A 212 -21.41 -38.47 -20.13
CA LEU A 212 -20.84 -39.81 -20.22
C LEU A 212 -21.84 -40.80 -20.85
N ASP A 213 -23.10 -40.78 -20.42
CA ASP A 213 -24.14 -41.63 -20.99
C ASP A 213 -24.32 -41.34 -22.49
N MET A 214 -24.42 -40.07 -22.90
CA MET A 214 -24.42 -39.68 -24.32
C MET A 214 -23.17 -40.15 -25.09
N TYR A 215 -22.00 -40.17 -24.46
CA TYR A 215 -20.75 -40.60 -25.09
C TYR A 215 -20.68 -42.12 -25.28
N TYR A 216 -21.13 -42.90 -24.30
CA TYR A 216 -21.13 -44.36 -24.37
C TYR A 216 -22.30 -44.90 -25.21
N SER A 217 -23.50 -44.35 -25.06
CA SER A 217 -24.71 -44.74 -25.81
C SER A 217 -24.66 -44.39 -27.32
N ARG A 218 -23.67 -43.60 -27.76
CA ARG A 218 -23.43 -43.28 -29.18
C ARG A 218 -22.36 -44.13 -29.88
N ARG A 219 -21.76 -45.13 -29.21
CA ARG A 219 -20.86 -46.07 -29.90
C ARG A 219 -21.66 -47.24 -30.49
N PRO A 220 -21.71 -47.42 -31.83
CA PRO A 220 -22.29 -48.62 -32.39
C PRO A 220 -21.47 -49.85 -31.98
N LEU A 221 -22.15 -50.90 -31.53
CA LEU A 221 -21.56 -52.21 -31.25
C LEU A 221 -21.08 -52.84 -32.57
N ALA A 222 -19.83 -52.61 -32.91
CA ALA A 222 -19.20 -53.22 -34.08
C ALA A 222 -19.13 -54.74 -33.89
N HIS A 223 -19.89 -55.47 -34.71
CA HIS A 223 -20.00 -56.93 -34.70
C HIS A 223 -18.63 -57.62 -34.77
N ARG A 224 -18.41 -58.61 -33.88
CA ARG A 224 -17.41 -59.68 -34.10
C ARG A 224 -18.02 -60.76 -34.97
N GLN A 225 -17.48 -61.01 -36.16
CA GLN A 225 -17.65 -62.29 -36.89
C GLN A 225 -16.64 -62.45 -38.05
N CYS A 226 -15.88 -63.57 -38.06
CA CYS A 226 -15.34 -64.33 -39.21
C CYS A 226 -14.44 -63.61 -40.28
N ARG A 227 -13.49 -64.24 -40.99
CA ARG A 227 -12.96 -65.64 -41.05
C ARG A 227 -11.56 -65.66 -41.72
N LEU A 228 -10.72 -66.63 -41.32
CA LEU A 228 -9.70 -67.41 -42.07
C LEU A 228 -9.14 -66.94 -43.44
N ALA A 229 -7.80 -66.83 -43.56
CA ALA A 229 -6.94 -67.55 -44.54
C ALA A 229 -5.42 -67.19 -44.40
N ALA A 230 -4.53 -68.08 -44.84
CA ALA A 230 -3.05 -67.93 -44.93
C ALA A 230 -2.54 -68.77 -46.15
N PRO A 231 -1.22 -69.01 -46.44
CA PRO A 231 0.06 -68.44 -45.96
C PRO A 231 1.13 -68.18 -47.09
N LYS A 232 2.40 -67.91 -46.69
CA LYS A 232 3.73 -68.21 -47.33
C LYS A 232 4.55 -67.12 -48.05
N SER A 233 5.75 -66.83 -47.53
CA SER A 233 7.12 -67.07 -48.10
C SER A 233 8.16 -66.29 -47.25
N ALA A 234 9.21 -66.94 -46.70
CA ALA A 234 10.61 -67.02 -47.21
C ALA A 234 11.23 -65.65 -47.57
N GLY A 235 12.44 -65.23 -47.14
CA GLY A 235 13.53 -65.84 -46.36
C GLY A 235 14.59 -64.79 -45.98
N PRO A 236 15.71 -65.14 -45.30
CA PRO A 236 16.58 -64.18 -44.56
C PRO A 236 17.84 -63.74 -45.33
N THR A 237 18.72 -62.91 -44.73
CA THR A 237 20.21 -63.10 -44.65
C THR A 237 21.01 -61.89 -44.09
N LEU A 238 21.61 -62.08 -42.90
CA LEU A 238 22.97 -61.71 -42.42
C LEU A 238 23.57 -60.26 -42.44
N LEU A 239 24.14 -59.88 -41.26
CA LEU A 239 25.54 -59.41 -40.99
C LEU A 239 26.06 -58.05 -41.55
N ARG A 240 27.06 -57.34 -40.97
CA ARG A 240 27.69 -57.25 -39.62
C ARG A 240 28.60 -55.99 -39.57
N CYS A 241 28.90 -55.50 -38.36
CA CYS A 241 30.15 -54.80 -37.93
C CYS A 241 30.82 -53.68 -38.78
N CYS A 242 30.91 -52.50 -38.13
CA CYS A 242 32.14 -51.75 -37.80
C CYS A 242 33.32 -51.59 -38.79
N SER A 243 33.76 -50.33 -38.93
CA SER A 243 35.10 -49.79 -38.56
C SER A 243 35.84 -48.95 -39.62
N THR A 244 36.10 -47.70 -39.23
CA THR A 244 37.36 -46.92 -39.40
C THR A 244 38.01 -46.71 -40.78
N SER A 245 38.08 -45.43 -41.20
CA SER A 245 39.32 -44.61 -41.33
C SER A 245 39.58 -43.87 -42.66
N ARG A 246 40.13 -42.64 -42.51
CA ARG A 246 40.92 -41.80 -43.46
C ARG A 246 40.23 -41.34 -44.77
N ALA A 247 40.09 -40.02 -44.98
CA ALA A 247 41.02 -39.08 -45.68
C ALA A 247 40.90 -39.23 -47.23
N GLU A 248 40.86 -38.24 -48.12
CA GLU A 248 41.28 -36.81 -48.24
C GLU A 248 40.35 -36.10 -49.28
N ALA A 249 40.33 -34.79 -49.60
CA ALA A 249 40.72 -33.49 -49.00
C ALA A 249 40.17 -32.32 -49.91
N SER A 250 40.56 -31.05 -49.69
CA SER A 250 40.31 -29.82 -50.52
C SER A 250 38.86 -29.27 -50.56
N ALA A 251 38.58 -27.96 -50.73
CA ALA A 251 39.37 -26.72 -50.53
C ALA A 251 38.43 -25.48 -50.48
N ASP A 252 38.90 -24.40 -49.83
CA ASP A 252 38.55 -22.96 -49.97
C ASP A 252 37.06 -22.48 -49.80
N ALA A 253 36.77 -21.25 -49.33
CA ALA A 253 37.60 -20.06 -49.15
C ALA A 253 37.23 -19.18 -47.92
N ALA A 254 38.27 -18.56 -47.34
CA ALA A 254 38.36 -17.22 -46.74
C ALA A 254 37.22 -16.62 -45.86
N ALA A 255 37.57 -16.36 -44.59
CA ALA A 255 37.05 -15.27 -43.77
C ALA A 255 38.22 -14.52 -43.10
N THR A 256 38.11 -13.19 -42.93
CA THR A 256 39.20 -12.34 -42.39
C THR A 256 38.74 -11.63 -41.12
N PRO A 257 39.46 -11.74 -39.98
CA PRO A 257 39.17 -10.98 -38.76
C PRO A 257 39.97 -9.67 -38.69
N VAL A 258 39.38 -8.64 -38.07
CA VAL A 258 40.03 -7.33 -37.82
C VAL A 258 40.60 -7.28 -36.40
N GLN A 259 41.80 -6.72 -36.25
CA GLN A 259 42.58 -6.68 -35.01
C GLN A 259 42.16 -5.55 -34.05
N GLN A 260 42.41 -5.76 -32.76
CA GLN A 260 42.46 -4.69 -31.74
C GLN A 260 43.81 -3.94 -31.82
N PRO A 261 43.87 -2.66 -31.42
CA PRO A 261 45.12 -2.01 -31.04
C PRO A 261 45.37 -2.10 -29.52
N ASP A 262 46.63 -2.35 -29.15
CA ASP A 262 47.09 -2.48 -27.77
C ASP A 262 47.22 -1.13 -27.02
N ALA A 263 47.23 -1.22 -25.69
CA ALA A 263 47.49 -0.10 -24.80
C ALA A 263 48.97 -0.01 -24.39
N ALA A 264 49.59 1.16 -24.54
CA ALA A 264 50.77 1.55 -23.76
C ALA A 264 51.03 3.07 -23.80
N ALA A 265 51.67 3.57 -22.74
CA ALA A 265 52.32 4.89 -22.61
C ALA A 265 51.44 6.16 -22.61
N LEU A 266 51.06 6.61 -21.42
CA LEU A 266 51.57 7.87 -20.86
C LEU A 266 51.20 7.97 -19.37
N ALA A 267 52.17 7.67 -18.49
CA ALA A 267 52.03 7.83 -17.05
C ALA A 267 52.63 9.17 -16.60
N ALA A 268 51.81 10.07 -16.06
CA ALA A 268 52.24 11.25 -15.34
C ALA A 268 51.63 11.20 -13.93
N ALA A 269 52.48 11.22 -12.90
CA ALA A 269 52.06 11.04 -11.51
C ALA A 269 51.56 12.38 -10.90
N PRO A 270 50.46 12.37 -10.11
CA PRO A 270 50.07 13.52 -9.31
C PRO A 270 50.90 13.62 -8.01
N SER A 271 51.10 14.87 -7.57
CA SER A 271 51.89 15.24 -6.38
C SER A 271 51.38 14.60 -5.07
N ALA A 272 52.31 14.39 -4.12
CA ALA A 272 52.03 13.77 -2.83
C ALA A 272 51.07 14.62 -1.97
N ALA A 273 49.98 14.00 -1.52
CA ALA A 273 49.10 14.58 -0.52
C ALA A 273 49.69 14.41 0.90
N ALA A 274 49.56 15.43 1.74
CA ALA A 274 50.03 15.41 3.12
C ALA A 274 49.29 14.34 3.96
N PRO A 275 49.95 13.72 4.97
CA PRO A 275 49.36 12.64 5.74
C PRO A 275 48.15 13.12 6.57
N ALA A 276 47.01 12.48 6.37
CA ALA A 276 45.80 12.77 7.12
C ALA A 276 46.01 12.50 8.63
N ALA A 277 45.58 13.45 9.47
CA ALA A 277 45.65 13.34 10.92
C ALA A 277 44.88 12.09 11.43
N PRO A 278 45.33 11.44 12.52
CA PRO A 278 44.74 10.18 12.98
C PRO A 278 43.28 10.37 13.38
N VAL A 279 42.39 9.66 12.68
CA VAL A 279 40.95 9.64 12.94
C VAL A 279 40.71 9.06 14.35
N ARG A 280 40.52 9.93 15.33
CA ARG A 280 40.06 9.53 16.67
C ARG A 280 38.78 8.72 16.51
N LYS A 281 38.75 7.49 17.06
CA LYS A 281 37.54 6.65 17.10
C LYS A 281 36.41 7.45 17.76
N ARG A 282 35.47 7.96 16.94
CA ARG A 282 34.28 8.68 17.43
C ARG A 282 33.55 7.78 18.43
N ARG A 283 33.20 8.32 19.61
CA ARG A 283 32.28 7.65 20.56
C ARG A 283 31.04 7.22 19.78
N LYS A 284 30.48 6.04 20.10
CA LYS A 284 29.10 5.72 19.69
C LYS A 284 28.23 6.87 20.21
N ALA A 285 27.57 7.58 19.31
CA ALA A 285 26.62 8.62 19.69
C ALA A 285 25.47 7.98 20.48
N ASP A 286 24.93 8.71 21.44
CA ASP A 286 23.75 8.27 22.18
C ASP A 286 22.56 8.21 21.21
N PRO A 287 21.80 7.09 21.14
CA PRO A 287 20.63 6.99 20.26
C PRO A 287 19.64 8.14 20.43
N VAL A 288 19.54 8.71 21.64
CA VAL A 288 18.60 9.78 22.01
C VAL A 288 19.30 11.13 22.25
N THR A 289 20.47 11.36 21.61
CA THR A 289 21.13 12.68 21.61
C THR A 289 20.11 13.76 21.19
N PRO A 290 19.86 14.83 21.98
CA PRO A 290 18.89 15.85 21.58
C PRO A 290 19.34 16.53 20.28
N PRO A 291 18.41 16.89 19.38
CA PRO A 291 18.76 17.59 18.16
C PRO A 291 19.18 19.04 18.45
N PRO A 292 20.01 19.67 17.60
CA PRO A 292 20.51 21.02 17.84
C PRO A 292 19.36 22.04 18.02
N PRO A 293 19.40 22.91 19.04
CA PRO A 293 18.34 23.89 19.29
C PRO A 293 18.26 24.94 18.17
N ALA A 294 17.10 25.58 18.03
CA ALA A 294 16.87 26.62 17.03
C ALA A 294 17.85 27.81 17.12
N SER A 295 18.43 28.07 18.30
CA SER A 295 19.45 29.10 18.51
C SER A 295 20.79 28.83 17.79
N GLU A 296 21.03 27.62 17.29
CA GLU A 296 22.18 27.31 16.41
C GLU A 296 21.92 27.63 14.92
N PHE A 297 20.75 28.16 14.58
CA PHE A 297 20.34 28.48 13.22
C PHE A 297 20.04 29.98 13.07
N PRO A 298 20.24 30.56 11.87
CA PRO A 298 19.75 31.90 11.59
C PRO A 298 18.22 31.94 11.64
N GLN A 299 17.65 33.12 11.89
CA GLN A 299 16.22 33.31 11.74
C GLN A 299 15.78 33.05 10.29
N TYR A 300 14.53 32.62 10.10
CA TYR A 300 13.98 32.47 8.75
C TYR A 300 13.86 33.83 8.08
N VAL A 301 14.46 33.96 6.89
CA VAL A 301 14.33 35.13 6.01
C VAL A 301 13.69 34.67 4.71
N PRO A 302 12.57 35.26 4.25
CA PRO A 302 11.99 34.98 2.95
C PRO A 302 13.03 35.11 1.82
N ARG A 303 12.92 34.27 0.79
CA ARG A 303 13.85 34.21 -0.33
C ARG A 303 13.21 34.81 -1.58
N ASP A 304 13.95 35.63 -2.32
CA ASP A 304 13.43 36.25 -3.56
C ASP A 304 13.07 35.20 -4.63
N PHE A 305 13.79 34.07 -4.64
CA PHE A 305 13.58 32.98 -5.58
C PHE A 305 12.49 31.98 -5.17
N PHE A 306 12.01 32.03 -3.91
CA PHE A 306 11.01 31.09 -3.39
C PHE A 306 10.01 31.77 -2.45
N ARG A 307 8.74 31.79 -2.88
CA ARG A 307 7.63 32.38 -2.13
C ARG A 307 6.39 31.50 -2.24
N PHE A 308 5.60 31.45 -1.17
CA PHE A 308 4.28 30.82 -1.19
C PHE A 308 3.20 31.83 -0.85
N ASP A 309 2.36 32.15 -1.83
CA ASP A 309 1.23 33.07 -1.67
C ASP A 309 -0.06 32.27 -1.46
N VAL A 310 -0.73 32.45 -0.32
CA VAL A 310 -2.10 31.94 -0.13
C VAL A 310 -3.07 32.96 -0.74
N LEU A 311 -3.78 32.55 -1.79
CA LEU A 311 -4.76 33.38 -2.51
C LEU A 311 -6.13 33.31 -1.85
N HIS A 312 -6.51 32.15 -1.32
CA HIS A 312 -7.76 31.94 -0.59
C HIS A 312 -7.62 30.79 0.42
N THR A 313 -8.30 30.90 1.55
CA THR A 313 -8.48 29.80 2.51
C THR A 313 -9.98 29.57 2.66
N SER A 314 -10.41 28.31 2.55
CA SER A 314 -11.82 27.94 2.67
C SER A 314 -12.42 28.39 4.02
N LYS A 315 -13.68 28.81 3.98
CA LYS A 315 -14.48 29.06 5.19
C LYS A 315 -14.99 27.77 5.87
N LYS A 316 -14.88 26.61 5.21
CA LYS A 316 -15.43 25.32 5.69
C LYS A 316 -14.38 24.35 6.24
N SER A 317 -13.14 24.43 5.77
CA SER A 317 -12.08 23.49 6.09
C SER A 317 -10.70 24.16 6.12
N GLY A 318 -9.65 23.38 6.33
CA GLY A 318 -8.27 23.88 6.22
C GLY A 318 -7.79 24.09 4.80
N ALA A 319 -8.63 23.83 3.77
CA ALA A 319 -8.22 23.90 2.37
C ALA A 319 -7.77 25.30 1.95
N ARG A 320 -6.69 25.35 1.16
CA ARG A 320 -6.04 26.58 0.70
C ARG A 320 -5.82 26.52 -0.81
N VAL A 321 -6.06 27.65 -1.48
CA VAL A 321 -5.58 27.89 -2.85
C VAL A 321 -4.41 28.84 -2.76
N GLY A 322 -3.30 28.47 -3.39
CA GLY A 322 -2.08 29.25 -3.33
C GLY A 322 -1.21 29.09 -4.56
N ARG A 323 -0.06 29.77 -4.53
CA ARG A 323 0.98 29.71 -5.57
C ARG A 323 2.34 29.58 -4.93
N ILE A 324 3.06 28.52 -5.29
CA ILE A 324 4.48 28.37 -4.99
C ILE A 324 5.25 28.94 -6.18
N HIS A 325 5.98 30.02 -5.94
CA HIS A 325 6.93 30.61 -6.88
C HIS A 325 8.29 29.94 -6.71
N THR A 326 8.90 29.50 -7.81
CA THR A 326 10.25 28.92 -7.85
C THR A 326 11.05 29.49 -9.04
N PRO A 327 12.39 29.28 -9.12
CA PRO A 327 13.19 29.76 -10.25
C PRO A 327 12.66 29.33 -11.63
N HIS A 328 12.14 28.10 -11.74
CA HIS A 328 11.66 27.54 -13.01
C HIS A 328 10.13 27.64 -13.19
N GLY A 329 9.43 28.48 -12.42
CA GLY A 329 8.04 28.82 -12.67
C GLY A 329 7.13 28.79 -11.44
N VAL A 330 5.82 28.75 -11.69
CA VAL A 330 4.77 28.80 -10.65
C VAL A 330 4.02 27.47 -10.59
N ILE A 331 3.69 27.03 -9.38
CA ILE A 331 2.89 25.85 -9.09
C ILE A 331 1.62 26.32 -8.37
N ASP A 332 0.44 26.09 -8.94
CA ASP A 332 -0.83 26.42 -8.29
C ASP A 332 -1.23 25.28 -7.32
N THR A 333 -1.62 25.62 -6.09
CA THR A 333 -1.99 24.66 -5.04
C THR A 333 -3.51 24.68 -4.77
N PRO A 334 -4.15 23.54 -4.41
CA PRO A 334 -3.59 22.18 -4.41
C PRO A 334 -3.08 21.72 -5.78
N GLY A 335 -1.99 20.96 -5.81
CA GLY A 335 -1.29 20.52 -7.02
C GLY A 335 -0.80 19.08 -6.99
N PHE A 336 -0.87 18.40 -8.14
CA PHE A 336 -0.40 17.01 -8.30
C PHE A 336 1.05 16.98 -8.77
N VAL A 337 1.84 16.05 -8.21
CA VAL A 337 3.25 15.87 -8.52
C VAL A 337 3.50 14.48 -9.13
N ALA A 338 3.77 14.46 -10.43
CA ALA A 338 4.11 13.22 -11.14
C ALA A 338 5.53 12.75 -10.78
N VAL A 339 5.68 11.45 -10.48
CA VAL A 339 6.97 10.87 -10.03
C VAL A 339 7.78 10.30 -11.20
N ALA A 340 8.91 10.95 -11.49
CA ALA A 340 9.92 10.57 -12.46
C ALA A 340 11.08 9.81 -11.77
N THR A 341 11.23 8.52 -12.09
CA THR A 341 12.14 7.63 -11.35
C THR A 341 13.62 7.85 -11.70
N ASN A 342 13.94 8.12 -12.96
CA ASN A 342 15.31 8.37 -13.43
C ASN A 342 15.34 9.63 -14.32
N ALA A 343 14.91 10.78 -13.77
CA ALA A 343 14.65 12.01 -14.54
C ALA A 343 13.69 11.83 -15.75
N ALA A 344 12.85 10.79 -15.72
CA ALA A 344 11.86 10.48 -16.76
C ALA A 344 10.57 9.93 -16.15
N LEU A 345 9.42 10.42 -16.62
CA LEU A 345 8.12 9.82 -16.31
C LEU A 345 7.96 8.51 -17.10
N LYS A 346 7.56 7.45 -16.41
CA LYS A 346 7.47 6.12 -17.03
C LYS A 346 6.31 6.05 -18.03
N ALA A 347 6.68 6.01 -19.31
CA ALA A 347 5.84 5.98 -20.52
C ALA A 347 5.29 7.34 -21.00
N VAL A 348 5.65 8.48 -20.39
CA VAL A 348 5.25 9.81 -20.87
C VAL A 348 6.48 10.70 -20.93
N ASP A 349 6.67 11.40 -22.04
CA ASP A 349 7.78 12.34 -22.19
C ASP A 349 7.44 13.70 -21.52
N GLY A 350 8.47 14.46 -21.17
CA GLY A 350 8.36 15.75 -20.46
C GLY A 350 7.37 16.72 -21.12
N PRO A 351 7.53 17.06 -22.42
CA PRO A 351 6.62 17.95 -23.13
C PRO A 351 5.16 17.49 -23.15
N TRP A 352 4.91 16.18 -23.23
CA TRP A 352 3.55 15.62 -23.17
C TRP A 352 2.93 15.76 -21.78
N ALA A 353 3.69 15.46 -20.72
CA ALA A 353 3.20 15.67 -19.35
C ALA A 353 2.95 17.15 -19.06
N ASP A 354 3.83 18.02 -19.54
CA ASP A 354 3.71 19.47 -19.37
C ASP A 354 2.54 20.06 -20.18
N ALA A 355 2.23 19.52 -21.37
CA ALA A 355 1.03 19.85 -22.13
C ALA A 355 -0.27 19.40 -21.43
N GLU A 356 -0.24 18.25 -20.75
CA GLU A 356 -1.33 17.75 -19.89
C GLU A 356 -1.33 18.38 -18.49
N GLY A 357 -0.77 19.59 -18.35
CA GLY A 357 -0.89 20.44 -17.16
C GLY A 357 0.11 20.17 -16.03
N GLN A 358 1.13 19.32 -16.22
CA GLN A 358 2.06 18.99 -15.14
C GLN A 358 2.96 20.19 -14.75
N GLN A 359 2.73 20.77 -13.58
CA GLN A 359 3.52 21.91 -13.08
C GLN A 359 4.80 21.45 -12.38
N LEU A 360 4.68 20.77 -11.24
CA LEU A 360 5.82 20.23 -10.47
C LEU A 360 6.07 18.75 -10.80
N MET A 361 7.32 18.32 -10.96
CA MET A 361 7.66 16.90 -11.15
C MET A 361 8.68 16.43 -10.10
N PHE A 362 8.47 15.24 -9.55
CA PHE A 362 9.34 14.66 -8.52
C PHE A 362 10.42 13.79 -9.17
N CYS A 363 11.69 14.08 -8.92
CA CYS A 363 12.84 13.31 -9.37
C CYS A 363 13.49 12.57 -8.20
N ASN A 364 13.65 11.26 -8.35
CA ASN A 364 14.12 10.40 -7.26
C ASN A 364 15.66 10.36 -7.20
N THR A 365 16.23 10.96 -6.15
CA THR A 365 17.68 11.13 -5.96
C THR A 365 18.40 9.80 -5.84
N TYR A 366 17.81 8.80 -5.18
CA TYR A 366 18.43 7.48 -4.98
C TYR A 366 18.83 6.82 -6.30
N HIS A 367 17.98 6.92 -7.33
CA HIS A 367 18.33 6.36 -8.63
C HIS A 367 19.36 7.21 -9.38
N LEU A 368 19.27 8.53 -9.26
CA LEU A 368 20.14 9.47 -9.97
C LEU A 368 21.58 9.48 -9.44
N ILE A 369 21.79 9.35 -8.12
CA ILE A 369 23.13 9.17 -7.53
C ILE A 369 23.77 7.84 -7.89
N LEU A 370 22.96 6.82 -8.21
CA LEU A 370 23.44 5.53 -8.68
C LEU A 370 23.72 5.52 -10.18
N HIS A 371 22.98 6.31 -10.96
CA HIS A 371 23.15 6.47 -12.39
C HIS A 371 22.25 7.61 -12.93
N PRO A 372 22.79 8.57 -13.70
CA PRO A 372 24.15 8.55 -14.25
C PRO A 372 25.24 8.98 -13.25
N GLY A 373 24.86 9.41 -12.04
CA GLY A 373 25.72 10.14 -11.12
C GLY A 373 25.27 11.60 -11.04
N ALA A 374 25.26 12.19 -9.83
CA ALA A 374 24.84 13.57 -9.64
C ALA A 374 25.83 14.56 -10.26
N ASP A 375 27.12 14.21 -10.28
CA ASP A 375 28.20 14.87 -10.98
C ASP A 375 28.00 14.90 -12.50
N VAL A 376 27.54 13.80 -13.11
CA VAL A 376 27.22 13.73 -14.54
C VAL A 376 26.02 14.62 -14.88
N VAL A 377 24.99 14.66 -14.02
CA VAL A 377 23.84 15.58 -14.21
C VAL A 377 24.28 17.04 -14.03
N ALA A 378 25.13 17.36 -13.05
CA ALA A 378 25.66 18.70 -12.87
C ALA A 378 26.51 19.16 -14.07
N ALA A 379 27.37 18.28 -14.61
CA ALA A 379 28.15 18.56 -15.81
C ALA A 379 27.28 18.80 -17.06
N ALA A 380 26.07 18.24 -17.10
CA ALA A 380 25.07 18.50 -18.13
C ALA A 380 24.20 19.77 -17.88
N GLY A 381 24.49 20.54 -16.82
CA GLY A 381 23.76 21.77 -16.47
C GLY A 381 22.61 21.58 -15.48
N GLY A 382 22.59 20.47 -14.72
CA GLY A 382 21.52 20.13 -13.78
C GLY A 382 20.35 19.41 -14.45
N LEU A 383 19.37 18.97 -13.65
CA LEU A 383 18.25 18.14 -14.14
C LEU A 383 17.44 18.81 -15.25
N HIS A 384 17.11 20.10 -15.10
CA HIS A 384 16.30 20.85 -16.07
C HIS A 384 16.93 20.85 -17.47
N ALA A 385 18.25 21.04 -17.57
CA ALA A 385 18.98 20.93 -18.82
C ALA A 385 19.09 19.48 -19.30
N PHE A 386 19.47 18.55 -18.40
CA PHE A 386 19.68 17.13 -18.71
C PHE A 386 18.43 16.42 -19.24
N MET A 387 17.24 16.76 -18.74
CA MET A 387 15.95 16.21 -19.19
C MET A 387 15.17 17.14 -20.11
N ASN A 388 15.74 18.28 -20.51
CA ASN A 388 15.10 19.34 -21.29
C ASN A 388 13.72 19.76 -20.77
N ARG A 389 13.63 20.12 -19.48
CA ARG A 389 12.39 20.57 -18.82
C ARG A 389 12.56 21.92 -18.13
N GLN A 390 11.80 22.91 -18.60
CA GLN A 390 11.84 24.31 -18.14
C GLN A 390 10.79 24.63 -17.06
N ARG A 391 10.43 23.65 -16.23
CA ARG A 391 9.37 23.74 -15.21
C ARG A 391 9.84 23.17 -13.88
N PRO A 392 9.19 23.52 -12.74
CA PRO A 392 9.71 23.22 -11.41
C PRO A 392 9.90 21.73 -11.13
N LEU A 393 10.99 21.40 -10.44
CA LEU A 393 11.34 20.05 -9.99
C LEU A 393 11.44 19.98 -8.45
N ILE A 394 11.07 18.83 -7.89
CA ILE A 394 11.34 18.48 -6.50
C ILE A 394 12.17 17.19 -6.44
N THR A 395 13.21 17.15 -5.61
CA THR A 395 13.99 15.93 -5.35
C THR A 395 13.82 15.44 -3.93
N ASP A 396 13.82 14.12 -3.75
CA ASP A 396 13.87 13.52 -2.43
C ASP A 396 15.29 13.32 -1.90
N SER A 397 15.39 12.91 -0.64
CA SER A 397 16.66 12.59 -0.01
C SER A 397 17.32 11.29 -0.51
N GLY A 398 16.54 10.43 -1.17
CA GLY A 398 16.88 9.04 -1.46
C GLY A 398 16.69 8.06 -0.29
N GLY A 399 16.31 8.55 0.90
CA GLY A 399 16.16 7.73 2.12
C GLY A 399 15.08 6.65 1.98
N PHE A 400 13.87 7.04 1.54
CA PHE A 400 12.72 6.13 1.41
C PHE A 400 13.04 4.87 0.57
N GLN A 401 13.79 5.02 -0.52
CA GLN A 401 14.17 3.94 -1.43
C GLN A 401 15.16 2.99 -0.75
N VAL A 402 16.15 3.54 -0.05
CA VAL A 402 17.11 2.76 0.73
C VAL A 402 16.38 1.89 1.77
N PHE A 403 15.42 2.46 2.52
CA PHE A 403 14.70 1.72 3.56
C PHE A 403 13.66 0.74 3.00
N SER A 404 12.86 1.12 2.00
CA SER A 404 11.84 0.24 1.40
C SER A 404 12.44 -0.95 0.65
N LEU A 405 13.64 -0.82 0.09
CA LEU A 405 14.39 -1.94 -0.49
C LEU A 405 14.98 -2.91 0.55
N ALA A 406 15.02 -2.54 1.84
CA ALA A 406 15.54 -3.37 2.92
C ALA A 406 14.46 -3.98 3.83
N TYR A 407 13.42 -3.19 4.14
CA TYR A 407 12.32 -3.60 5.01
C TYR A 407 11.06 -4.04 4.24
N GLY A 408 10.99 -3.75 2.94
CA GLY A 408 9.76 -3.81 2.15
C GLY A 408 8.92 -2.54 2.29
N THR A 409 7.87 -2.43 1.49
CA THR A 409 6.87 -1.36 1.65
C THR A 409 5.89 -1.69 2.78
N VAL A 410 5.27 -0.67 3.39
CA VAL A 410 4.19 -0.84 4.40
C VAL A 410 3.09 -1.79 3.90
N HIS A 411 2.76 -1.74 2.61
CA HIS A 411 1.77 -2.64 2.01
C HIS A 411 2.23 -4.11 2.01
N GLU A 412 3.51 -4.37 1.73
CA GLU A 412 4.10 -5.72 1.79
C GLU A 412 4.24 -6.21 3.24
N GLU A 413 4.62 -5.34 4.16
CA GLU A 413 4.69 -5.60 5.60
C GLU A 413 3.32 -6.05 6.15
N VAL A 414 2.28 -5.23 5.94
CA VAL A 414 0.88 -5.53 6.32
C VAL A 414 0.36 -6.82 5.65
N ASN A 415 0.72 -7.06 4.37
CA ASN A 415 0.34 -8.29 3.69
C ASN A 415 1.12 -9.53 4.16
N SER A 416 2.35 -9.35 4.66
CA SER A 416 3.16 -10.45 5.20
C SER A 416 2.60 -10.94 6.54
N LEU A 417 2.19 -10.01 7.41
CA LEU A 417 1.53 -10.32 8.69
C LEU A 417 0.18 -11.02 8.47
N LYS A 418 -0.61 -10.56 7.49
CA LYS A 418 -1.88 -11.19 7.09
C LYS A 418 -1.75 -12.61 6.52
N ARG A 419 -0.54 -13.07 6.14
CA ARG A 419 -0.32 -14.40 5.54
C ARG A 419 0.08 -15.48 6.54
N GLY A 420 0.29 -15.12 7.81
CA GLY A 420 0.84 -16.03 8.81
C GLY A 420 2.29 -16.43 8.52
N SER A 421 2.91 -17.17 9.43
CA SER A 421 4.34 -17.53 9.41
C SER A 421 4.73 -18.59 8.36
N GLY A 422 4.00 -18.68 7.25
CA GLY A 422 4.41 -19.45 6.07
C GLY A 422 5.62 -18.81 5.40
N LYS A 423 6.79 -19.46 5.49
CA LYS A 423 8.06 -18.99 4.90
C LYS A 423 7.88 -18.58 3.44
N SER A 424 7.90 -17.27 3.18
CA SER A 424 7.95 -16.75 1.80
C SER A 424 9.20 -17.29 1.11
N ARG A 425 9.01 -17.99 -0.01
CA ARG A 425 10.08 -18.58 -0.83
C ARG A 425 10.93 -17.54 -1.59
N HIS A 426 10.81 -16.25 -1.25
CA HIS A 426 11.61 -15.15 -1.77
C HIS A 426 12.50 -14.44 -0.71
N LYS A 427 12.71 -15.03 0.47
CA LYS A 427 13.50 -14.40 1.57
C LYS A 427 15.03 -14.65 1.50
N GLN A 428 15.59 -14.78 0.30
CA GLN A 428 17.04 -14.85 0.08
C GLN A 428 17.41 -14.22 -1.28
N GLU A 429 17.29 -12.90 -1.41
CA GLU A 429 18.08 -12.13 -2.36
C GLU A 429 18.13 -10.66 -1.93
N HIS A 430 19.35 -10.13 -1.81
CA HIS A 430 19.70 -8.73 -1.53
C HIS A 430 19.05 -8.05 -0.31
N ASN A 431 19.64 -8.25 0.87
CA ASN A 431 19.49 -7.28 1.97
C ASN A 431 20.31 -6.02 1.62
N LEU A 432 19.68 -5.05 0.94
CA LEU A 432 20.38 -3.91 0.33
C LEU A 432 20.86 -2.88 1.35
N VAL A 433 20.20 -2.72 2.51
CA VAL A 433 20.76 -1.93 3.62
C VAL A 433 21.74 -2.77 4.42
N ALA A 434 22.96 -2.25 4.57
CA ALA A 434 24.00 -2.87 5.38
C ALA A 434 23.98 -2.35 6.83
N LYS A 435 23.72 -1.06 7.05
CA LYS A 435 23.74 -0.43 8.37
C LYS A 435 23.08 0.95 8.38
N VAL A 436 22.28 1.25 9.40
CA VAL A 436 21.87 2.62 9.75
C VAL A 436 22.67 3.09 10.97
N SER A 437 23.07 4.35 11.01
CA SER A 437 23.90 4.91 12.09
C SER A 437 23.74 6.42 12.19
N GLU A 438 24.26 7.07 13.24
CA GLU A 438 24.18 8.53 13.35
C GLU A 438 24.77 9.27 12.14
N GLU A 439 25.83 8.74 11.53
CA GLU A 439 26.50 9.32 10.36
C GLU A 439 25.59 9.39 9.13
N GLY A 440 24.76 8.37 8.91
CA GLY A 440 23.96 8.16 7.71
C GLY A 440 23.58 6.68 7.54
N VAL A 441 23.08 6.34 6.34
CA VAL A 441 22.73 4.97 5.95
C VAL A 441 23.72 4.38 4.95
N THR A 442 24.25 3.21 5.29
CA THR A 442 25.11 2.40 4.42
C THR A 442 24.28 1.35 3.71
N PHE A 443 24.32 1.33 2.38
CA PHE A 443 23.58 0.40 1.54
C PHE A 443 24.45 -0.16 0.40
N ARG A 444 23.90 -1.11 -0.36
CA ARG A 444 24.44 -1.59 -1.61
C ARG A 444 23.58 -1.12 -2.78
N SER A 445 24.22 -0.60 -3.81
CA SER A 445 23.59 -0.33 -5.11
C SER A 445 22.85 -1.57 -5.61
N TYR A 446 21.61 -1.41 -6.05
CA TYR A 446 20.85 -2.48 -6.70
C TYR A 446 21.32 -2.76 -8.14
N ARG A 447 22.20 -1.92 -8.71
CA ARG A 447 22.69 -2.04 -10.09
C ARG A 447 23.93 -2.93 -10.20
N ASP A 448 24.86 -2.80 -9.26
CA ASP A 448 26.20 -3.41 -9.30
C ASP A 448 26.69 -3.94 -7.93
N GLY A 449 25.90 -3.78 -6.85
CA GLY A 449 26.26 -4.24 -5.51
C GLY A 449 27.31 -3.38 -4.78
N THR A 450 27.78 -2.28 -5.38
CA THR A 450 28.73 -1.34 -4.78
C THR A 450 28.20 -0.80 -3.45
N LYS A 451 29.08 -0.67 -2.46
CA LYS A 451 28.70 -0.25 -1.11
C LYS A 451 28.84 1.26 -0.98
N MET A 452 27.74 1.94 -0.69
CA MET A 452 27.66 3.40 -0.60
C MET A 452 27.22 3.83 0.81
N LEU A 453 27.59 5.07 1.17
CA LEU A 453 27.15 5.75 2.38
C LEU A 453 26.43 7.04 1.97
N LEU A 454 25.14 7.12 2.31
CA LEU A 454 24.32 8.32 2.15
C LEU A 454 24.21 9.01 3.52
N THR A 455 24.75 10.21 3.64
CA THR A 455 24.64 11.05 4.83
C THR A 455 23.70 12.22 4.54
N PRO A 456 23.21 12.93 5.56
CA PRO A 456 22.53 14.21 5.41
C PRO A 456 23.26 15.19 4.48
N GLU A 457 24.59 15.31 4.64
CA GLU A 457 25.42 16.21 3.84
C GLU A 457 25.54 15.74 2.39
N SER A 458 25.82 14.45 2.14
CA SER A 458 25.97 13.94 0.77
C SER A 458 24.64 13.84 0.02
N SER A 459 23.53 13.64 0.73
CA SER A 459 22.17 13.75 0.17
C SER A 459 21.84 15.17 -0.26
N VAL A 460 22.22 16.19 0.54
CA VAL A 460 22.04 17.60 0.14
C VAL A 460 22.94 17.95 -1.03
N GLU A 461 24.24 17.65 -0.99
CA GLU A 461 25.17 17.96 -2.09
C GLU A 461 24.76 17.29 -3.41
N ALA A 462 24.30 16.04 -3.38
CA ALA A 462 23.72 15.40 -4.55
C ALA A 462 22.52 16.19 -5.10
N GLN A 463 21.59 16.64 -4.24
CA GLN A 463 20.46 17.47 -4.66
C GLN A 463 20.90 18.88 -5.13
N LYS A 464 22.01 19.42 -4.63
CA LYS A 464 22.66 20.66 -5.13
C LYS A 464 23.25 20.50 -6.53
N GLN A 465 23.73 19.31 -6.86
CA GLN A 465 24.25 18.94 -8.19
C GLN A 465 23.11 18.62 -9.17
N LEU A 466 22.03 18.02 -8.69
CA LEU A 466 20.81 17.80 -9.48
C LEU A 466 20.04 19.10 -9.80
N GLY A 467 20.14 20.14 -8.97
CA GLY A 467 19.62 21.48 -9.27
C GLY A 467 18.09 21.64 -9.23
N ALA A 468 17.35 20.73 -8.58
CA ALA A 468 15.89 20.82 -8.46
C ALA A 468 15.43 21.99 -7.56
N ASP A 469 14.33 22.66 -7.92
CA ASP A 469 13.81 23.84 -7.22
C ASP A 469 13.50 23.61 -5.73
N ILE A 470 13.04 22.42 -5.38
CA ILE A 470 12.71 22.02 -4.00
C ILE A 470 13.48 20.74 -3.64
N ILE A 471 14.11 20.70 -2.46
CA ILE A 471 14.90 19.57 -1.99
C ILE A 471 14.40 19.06 -0.62
N ILE A 472 14.41 17.74 -0.43
CA ILE A 472 13.99 17.10 0.82
C ILE A 472 15.23 16.60 1.59
N PRO A 473 15.40 16.94 2.88
CA PRO A 473 16.51 16.48 3.71
C PRO A 473 16.41 14.99 4.04
N LEU A 474 17.54 14.38 4.42
CA LEU A 474 17.56 12.95 4.77
C LEU A 474 16.84 12.68 6.10
N ASP A 475 15.90 11.74 6.04
CA ASP A 475 15.12 11.19 7.14
C ASP A 475 15.43 9.69 7.33
N GLU A 476 15.10 9.14 8.50
CA GLU A 476 15.04 7.69 8.72
C GLU A 476 13.58 7.21 8.68
N LEU A 477 13.35 6.14 7.89
CA LEU A 477 12.06 5.47 7.78
C LEU A 477 12.10 4.10 8.48
N PRO A 478 11.66 3.98 9.74
CA PRO A 478 11.49 2.69 10.39
C PRO A 478 10.28 1.94 9.79
N PRO A 479 10.21 0.60 9.93
CA PRO A 479 9.05 -0.20 9.56
C PRO A 479 7.75 0.28 10.20
N TYR A 480 6.60 -0.05 9.62
CA TYR A 480 5.29 0.35 10.15
C TYR A 480 5.05 -0.22 11.55
N HIS A 481 5.34 -1.50 11.75
CA HIS A 481 5.28 -2.17 13.04
C HIS A 481 6.61 -2.05 13.77
N THR A 482 6.82 -0.90 14.41
CA THR A 482 8.02 -0.58 15.19
C THR A 482 7.65 -0.27 16.64
N GLU A 483 8.42 -0.81 17.59
CA GLU A 483 8.28 -0.52 19.02
C GLU A 483 8.36 0.99 19.31
N PRO A 484 7.54 1.54 20.24
CA PRO A 484 7.50 2.99 20.51
C PRO A 484 8.88 3.62 20.80
N ALA A 485 9.73 2.93 21.57
CA ALA A 485 11.08 3.39 21.88
C ALA A 485 12.01 3.44 20.66
N VAL A 486 11.84 2.52 19.70
CA VAL A 486 12.61 2.52 18.45
C VAL A 486 12.11 3.64 17.52
N LEU A 487 10.80 3.89 17.50
CA LEU A 487 10.20 5.00 16.75
C LEU A 487 10.63 6.37 17.32
N GLU A 488 10.75 6.53 18.63
CA GLU A 488 11.26 7.75 19.27
C GLU A 488 12.77 7.95 19.00
N ALA A 489 13.59 6.91 19.16
CA ALA A 489 15.00 6.98 18.80
C ALA A 489 15.22 7.25 17.29
N SER A 490 14.30 6.79 16.45
CA SER A 490 14.30 7.08 15.02
C SER A 490 13.92 8.54 14.73
N LEU A 491 12.87 9.07 15.38
CA LEU A 491 12.50 10.47 15.27
C LEU A 491 13.66 11.40 15.67
N ALA A 492 14.31 11.12 16.81
CA ALA A 492 15.45 11.90 17.29
C ALA A 492 16.62 11.89 16.28
N LYS A 493 16.87 10.74 15.63
CA LYS A 493 17.87 10.64 14.54
C LYS A 493 17.45 11.48 13.33
N SER A 494 16.22 11.35 12.86
CA SER A 494 15.67 12.14 11.74
C SER A 494 15.75 13.64 12.01
N HIS A 495 15.49 14.10 13.23
CA HIS A 495 15.68 15.51 13.62
C HIS A 495 17.14 15.96 13.54
N ARG A 496 18.09 15.15 14.04
CA ARG A 496 19.54 15.44 13.91
C ARG A 496 20.00 15.45 12.44
N TRP A 497 19.46 14.55 11.63
CA TRP A 497 19.75 14.47 10.19
C TRP A 497 19.17 15.65 9.41
N MET A 498 17.93 16.05 9.68
CA MET A 498 17.33 17.26 9.08
C MET A 498 18.06 18.53 9.52
N ALA A 499 18.47 18.63 10.79
CA ALA A 499 19.30 19.73 11.29
C ALA A 499 20.65 19.84 10.54
N ARG A 500 21.33 18.71 10.30
CA ARG A 500 22.57 18.65 9.51
C ARG A 500 22.35 18.98 8.03
N SER A 501 21.27 18.46 7.45
CA SER A 501 20.85 18.77 6.07
C SER A 501 20.62 20.28 5.90
N LEU A 502 19.90 20.89 6.84
CA LEU A 502 19.62 22.33 6.84
C LEU A 502 20.88 23.17 7.02
N LYS A 503 21.80 22.81 7.93
CA LYS A 503 23.10 23.49 8.06
C LYS A 503 23.92 23.43 6.76
N THR A 504 23.93 22.27 6.10
CA THR A 504 24.59 22.09 4.79
C THR A 504 23.94 22.99 3.74
N HIS A 505 22.61 22.96 3.63
CA HIS A 505 21.84 23.75 2.68
C HIS A 505 22.01 25.27 2.89
N LEU A 506 22.02 25.75 4.14
CA LEU A 506 22.20 27.16 4.45
C LEU A 506 23.63 27.67 4.16
N SER A 507 24.62 26.77 4.07
CA SER A 507 25.98 27.12 3.62
C SER A 507 26.09 27.33 2.11
N ASP A 508 25.20 26.71 1.32
CA ASP A 508 25.13 26.86 -0.14
C ASP A 508 23.70 26.64 -0.66
N VAL A 509 22.93 27.72 -0.81
CA VAL A 509 21.47 27.66 -1.08
C VAL A 509 21.15 27.32 -2.55
N ARG A 510 21.98 27.72 -3.51
CA ARG A 510 21.81 27.53 -4.98
C ARG A 510 20.40 27.80 -5.56
N GLN A 511 19.65 28.76 -4.99
CA GLN A 511 18.23 29.05 -5.36
C GLN A 511 17.26 27.86 -5.22
N GLN A 512 17.58 26.90 -4.34
CA GLN A 512 16.70 25.78 -4.04
C GLN A 512 16.03 26.02 -2.69
N ALA A 513 14.78 25.58 -2.52
CA ALA A 513 14.07 25.60 -1.25
C ALA A 513 14.22 24.25 -0.53
N MET A 514 14.25 24.23 0.81
CA MET A 514 14.27 22.98 1.59
C MET A 514 12.99 22.81 2.41
N TYR A 515 12.32 21.66 2.25
CA TYR A 515 11.14 21.32 3.06
C TYR A 515 11.50 20.32 4.16
N ALA A 516 11.20 20.62 5.43
CA ALA A 516 11.35 19.66 6.52
C ALA A 516 10.34 18.52 6.43
N VAL A 517 10.69 17.30 6.85
CA VAL A 517 9.75 16.17 6.87
C VAL A 517 9.25 15.89 8.28
N VAL A 518 7.95 16.06 8.50
CA VAL A 518 7.29 15.70 9.74
C VAL A 518 7.11 14.17 9.78
N HIS A 519 7.79 13.53 10.74
CA HIS A 519 7.64 12.11 11.11
C HIS A 519 7.03 11.92 12.51
N GLY A 520 6.83 10.66 12.92
CA GLY A 520 6.29 10.26 14.23
C GLY A 520 5.37 9.03 14.20
N GLY A 521 5.21 8.39 13.03
CA GLY A 521 4.27 7.28 12.85
C GLY A 521 2.83 7.73 13.10
N LEU A 522 2.05 6.90 13.81
CA LEU A 522 0.70 7.25 14.29
C LEU A 522 0.69 7.85 15.71
N SER A 523 1.86 8.05 16.35
CA SER A 523 1.91 8.68 17.67
C SER A 523 1.75 10.19 17.56
N LEU A 524 0.65 10.72 18.08
CA LEU A 524 0.38 12.17 18.11
C LEU A 524 1.44 12.92 18.92
N GLU A 525 1.94 12.35 20.03
CA GLU A 525 3.02 12.99 20.79
C GLU A 525 4.30 13.12 19.97
N LEU A 526 4.72 12.05 19.28
CA LEU A 526 5.90 12.09 18.43
C LEU A 526 5.71 13.05 17.25
N ARG A 527 4.51 13.09 16.66
CA ARG A 527 4.15 14.06 15.62
C ARG A 527 4.18 15.50 16.13
N HIS A 528 3.68 15.78 17.33
CA HIS A 528 3.72 17.10 17.95
C HIS A 528 5.15 17.53 18.30
N LYS A 529 5.95 16.66 18.94
CA LYS A 529 7.40 16.88 19.14
C LYS A 529 8.11 17.21 17.81
N SER A 530 7.71 16.53 16.74
CA SER A 530 8.26 16.74 15.39
C SER A 530 7.87 18.08 14.77
N ILE A 531 6.58 18.44 14.81
CA ILE A 531 6.09 19.75 14.37
C ILE A 531 6.77 20.86 15.16
N ASP A 532 6.76 20.77 16.49
CA ASP A 532 7.28 21.83 17.37
C ASP A 532 8.76 22.10 17.17
N TYR A 533 9.56 21.04 16.94
CA TYR A 533 10.98 21.17 16.60
C TYR A 533 11.20 21.73 15.20
N LEU A 534 10.60 21.12 14.17
CA LEU A 534 10.89 21.47 12.78
C LEU A 534 10.37 22.86 12.41
N THR A 535 9.26 23.30 13.00
CA THR A 535 8.74 24.68 12.83
C THR A 535 9.58 25.75 13.54
N SER A 536 10.42 25.36 14.51
CA SER A 536 11.39 26.28 15.13
C SER A 536 12.64 26.52 14.28
N LEU A 537 12.80 25.78 13.18
CA LEU A 537 13.94 25.85 12.26
C LEU A 537 13.57 26.58 10.95
N PRO A 538 14.53 27.27 10.30
CA PRO A 538 14.28 28.10 9.12
C PRO A 538 14.14 27.30 7.81
N PHE A 539 13.18 26.36 7.76
CA PHE A 539 12.80 25.66 6.52
C PHE A 539 11.83 26.49 5.68
N ASP A 540 11.86 26.32 4.36
CA ASP A 540 11.02 27.06 3.42
C ASP A 540 9.58 26.52 3.36
N GLY A 541 9.43 25.20 3.52
CA GLY A 541 8.15 24.50 3.55
C GLY A 541 8.21 23.21 4.37
N PHE A 542 7.14 22.42 4.33
CA PHE A 542 7.03 21.18 5.09
C PHE A 542 6.49 20.05 4.22
N ALA A 543 6.93 18.84 4.52
CA ALA A 543 6.38 17.60 4.00
C ALA A 543 5.87 16.74 5.17
N VAL A 544 4.80 15.99 4.97
CA VAL A 544 4.32 15.00 5.94
C VAL A 544 4.60 13.61 5.38
N GLY A 545 5.42 12.84 6.12
CA GLY A 545 5.91 11.55 5.68
C GLY A 545 6.02 10.52 6.81
N GLY A 546 6.81 9.48 6.56
CA GLY A 546 6.96 8.33 7.46
C GLY A 546 5.80 7.32 7.32
N SER A 547 5.56 6.55 8.38
CA SER A 547 4.32 5.79 8.50
C SER A 547 3.13 6.76 8.65
N LEU A 548 2.26 6.78 7.63
CA LEU A 548 1.04 7.59 7.55
C LEU A 548 -0.23 6.74 7.76
N GLY A 549 -0.11 5.54 8.34
CA GLY A 549 -1.21 4.59 8.49
C GLY A 549 -1.15 3.39 7.54
N LYS A 550 -1.91 2.33 7.86
CA LYS A 550 -2.01 1.11 7.02
C LYS A 550 -3.05 1.23 5.90
N ASP A 551 -3.96 2.18 6.03
CA ASP A 551 -5.11 2.43 5.17
C ASP A 551 -5.53 3.92 5.26
N ARG A 552 -6.59 4.30 4.54
CA ARG A 552 -7.09 5.69 4.51
C ARG A 552 -7.69 6.15 5.84
N VAL A 553 -8.16 5.25 6.70
CA VAL A 553 -8.78 5.63 7.98
C VAL A 553 -7.70 6.15 8.92
N ASP A 554 -6.60 5.40 9.06
CA ASP A 554 -5.43 5.83 9.84
C ASP A 554 -4.83 7.14 9.28
N LEU A 555 -4.75 7.28 7.95
CA LEU A 555 -4.25 8.47 7.27
C LEU A 555 -5.07 9.73 7.58
N PHE A 556 -6.40 9.66 7.41
CA PHE A 556 -7.28 10.78 7.66
C PHE A 556 -7.33 11.12 9.16
N TRP A 557 -7.40 10.11 10.03
CA TRP A 557 -7.32 10.27 11.48
C TRP A 557 -6.05 11.01 11.91
N LEU A 558 -4.90 10.69 11.31
CA LEU A 558 -3.63 11.33 11.61
C LEU A 558 -3.63 12.80 11.15
N LEU A 559 -3.96 13.05 9.89
CA LEU A 559 -3.87 14.39 9.29
C LEU A 559 -4.87 15.37 9.90
N GLU A 560 -6.10 14.92 10.18
CA GLU A 560 -7.11 15.70 10.93
C GLU A 560 -6.55 16.28 12.24
N ARG A 561 -5.67 15.54 12.92
CA ARG A 561 -5.15 15.90 14.26
C ARG A 561 -3.86 16.70 14.21
N ILE A 562 -2.97 16.44 13.25
CA ILE A 562 -1.65 17.08 13.21
C ILE A 562 -1.61 18.35 12.35
N MET A 563 -2.47 18.46 11.33
CA MET A 563 -2.42 19.59 10.39
C MET A 563 -2.81 20.93 11.02
N PRO A 564 -3.80 21.04 11.93
CA PRO A 564 -4.09 22.31 12.60
C PRO A 564 -2.88 22.86 13.36
N ARG A 565 -2.20 21.99 14.14
CA ARG A 565 -0.97 22.36 14.87
C ARG A 565 0.16 22.74 13.93
N LEU A 566 0.34 22.03 12.81
CA LEU A 566 1.37 22.39 11.82
C LEU A 566 1.13 23.80 11.28
N HIS A 567 -0.09 24.13 10.86
CA HIS A 567 -0.43 25.47 10.37
C HIS A 567 -0.25 26.57 11.42
N GLU A 568 -0.69 26.34 12.66
CA GLU A 568 -0.48 27.26 13.79
C GLU A 568 1.01 27.53 14.03
N ARG A 569 1.83 26.47 14.08
CA ARG A 569 3.23 26.55 14.49
C ARG A 569 4.18 27.11 13.43
N MET A 570 3.79 27.13 12.16
CA MET A 570 4.61 27.70 11.08
C MET A 570 4.81 29.23 11.19
N GLY A 571 3.93 29.95 11.92
CA GLY A 571 4.01 31.40 12.18
C GLY A 571 3.72 32.30 10.96
N ALA A 572 4.06 31.85 9.75
CA ALA A 572 3.68 32.42 8.47
C ALA A 572 3.24 31.28 7.52
N PRO A 573 2.37 31.56 6.52
CA PRO A 573 1.96 30.54 5.56
C PRO A 573 3.15 29.95 4.80
N LYS A 574 3.27 28.63 4.82
CA LYS A 574 4.25 27.85 4.07
C LYS A 574 3.54 26.67 3.39
N PRO A 575 4.11 26.12 2.31
CA PRO A 575 3.49 25.01 1.58
C PRO A 575 3.69 23.68 2.31
N VAL A 576 2.66 22.82 2.28
CA VAL A 576 2.67 21.49 2.87
C VAL A 576 2.50 20.40 1.80
N HIS A 577 3.49 19.51 1.72
CA HIS A 577 3.56 18.40 0.77
C HIS A 577 3.20 17.07 1.44
N ILE A 578 2.41 16.20 0.78
CA ILE A 578 2.13 14.84 1.25
C ILE A 578 2.93 13.83 0.43
N LEU A 579 3.84 13.12 1.10
CA LEU A 579 4.77 12.19 0.47
C LEU A 579 4.09 10.85 0.14
N GLY A 580 4.15 10.47 -1.13
CA GLY A 580 3.78 9.17 -1.69
C GLY A 580 2.27 8.90 -1.84
N ILE A 581 1.40 9.84 -1.46
CA ILE A 581 -0.06 9.66 -1.46
C ILE A 581 -0.75 10.74 -2.30
N ALA A 582 -1.18 10.34 -3.50
CA ALA A 582 -2.02 11.14 -4.39
C ALA A 582 -3.03 10.24 -5.15
N ASP A 583 -3.69 9.32 -4.46
CA ASP A 583 -4.75 8.52 -5.09
C ASP A 583 -6.04 9.35 -5.22
N PRO A 584 -6.81 9.25 -6.33
CA PRO A 584 -7.92 10.16 -6.63
C PRO A 584 -9.00 10.29 -5.57
N ALA A 585 -9.20 9.26 -4.74
CA ALA A 585 -10.26 9.25 -3.73
C ALA A 585 -9.77 9.77 -2.36
N SER A 586 -8.46 9.78 -2.11
CA SER A 586 -7.90 10.39 -0.90
C SER A 586 -7.73 11.91 -1.06
N VAL A 587 -7.24 12.36 -2.23
CA VAL A 587 -6.83 13.76 -2.47
C VAL A 587 -7.84 14.81 -1.95
N PRO A 588 -9.16 14.75 -2.24
CA PRO A 588 -10.09 15.78 -1.76
C PRO A 588 -10.11 15.94 -0.24
N GLN A 589 -10.05 14.84 0.52
CA GLN A 589 -10.03 14.87 1.98
C GLN A 589 -8.69 15.40 2.51
N LEU A 590 -7.58 15.07 1.85
CA LEU A 590 -6.26 15.59 2.23
C LEU A 590 -6.16 17.11 2.00
N VAL A 591 -6.76 17.60 0.92
CA VAL A 591 -6.90 19.03 0.62
C VAL A 591 -7.72 19.74 1.71
N ALA A 592 -8.82 19.15 2.19
CA ALA A 592 -9.62 19.69 3.30
C ALA A 592 -8.84 19.84 4.63
N TYR A 593 -7.76 19.08 4.83
CA TYR A 593 -6.84 19.25 5.97
C TYR A 593 -5.76 20.33 5.74
N GLY A 594 -5.78 21.02 4.59
CA GLY A 594 -4.84 22.09 4.25
C GLY A 594 -3.53 21.61 3.64
N CYS A 595 -3.53 20.47 2.93
CA CYS A 595 -2.37 20.00 2.19
C CYS A 595 -2.31 20.64 0.79
N ASP A 596 -1.14 21.10 0.35
CA ASP A 596 -0.95 21.88 -0.88
C ASP A 596 -0.46 21.05 -2.08
N THR A 597 0.34 20.02 -1.87
CA THR A 597 0.89 19.22 -2.99
C THR A 597 1.00 17.74 -2.65
N PHE A 598 0.83 16.89 -3.66
CA PHE A 598 0.68 15.44 -3.48
C PHE A 598 1.47 14.70 -4.57
N ASP A 599 2.46 13.89 -4.21
CA ASP A 599 3.15 13.04 -5.18
C ASP A 599 2.55 11.64 -5.27
N SER A 600 2.51 11.09 -6.49
CA SER A 600 2.40 9.65 -6.66
C SER A 600 2.84 9.14 -8.02
N CYS A 601 3.48 7.98 -8.01
CA CYS A 601 3.68 7.17 -9.21
C CYS A 601 2.43 6.36 -9.62
N TYR A 602 1.34 6.38 -8.83
CA TYR A 602 0.13 5.61 -9.09
C TYR A 602 -0.50 5.85 -10.48
N PRO A 603 -0.72 7.10 -10.95
CA PRO A 603 -1.41 7.36 -12.22
C PRO A 603 -0.66 6.77 -13.43
N THR A 604 0.65 7.00 -13.53
CA THR A 604 1.46 6.40 -14.59
C THR A 604 1.56 4.88 -14.43
N ARG A 605 1.71 4.37 -13.19
CA ARG A 605 1.79 2.93 -12.90
C ARG A 605 0.54 2.19 -13.39
N VAL A 606 -0.66 2.66 -13.05
CA VAL A 606 -1.90 1.97 -13.47
C VAL A 606 -2.19 2.15 -14.96
N GLY A 607 -1.75 3.26 -15.56
CA GLY A 607 -1.80 3.47 -17.02
C GLY A 607 -1.04 2.38 -17.78
N ARG A 608 0.22 2.13 -17.41
CA ARG A 608 1.03 1.02 -17.96
C ARG A 608 0.44 -0.38 -17.70
N HIS A 609 -0.47 -0.52 -16.75
CA HIS A 609 -1.20 -1.76 -16.45
C HIS A 609 -2.63 -1.77 -17.03
N GLY A 610 -2.93 -0.96 -18.05
CA GLY A 610 -4.19 -1.04 -18.79
C GLY A 610 -5.39 -0.44 -18.07
N THR A 611 -5.18 0.52 -17.15
CA THR A 611 -6.25 1.18 -16.38
C THR A 611 -6.20 2.70 -16.54
N MET A 612 -7.32 3.29 -16.92
CA MET A 612 -7.54 4.75 -16.97
C MET A 612 -8.26 5.23 -15.70
N LEU A 613 -7.95 6.43 -15.25
CA LEU A 613 -8.64 7.09 -14.14
C LEU A 613 -9.84 7.90 -14.69
N THR A 614 -11.01 7.78 -14.06
CA THR A 614 -12.23 8.55 -14.40
C THR A 614 -12.95 8.96 -13.12
N LYS A 615 -13.90 9.90 -13.21
CA LYS A 615 -14.69 10.36 -12.04
C LYS A 615 -15.56 9.25 -11.45
N GLU A 616 -16.01 8.32 -12.30
CA GLU A 616 -16.79 7.13 -11.95
C GLU A 616 -15.91 5.97 -11.41
N GLY A 617 -14.59 6.15 -11.36
CA GLY A 617 -13.61 5.19 -10.86
C GLY A 617 -12.67 4.61 -11.94
N PRO A 618 -11.89 3.57 -11.61
CA PRO A 618 -10.86 3.05 -12.51
C PRO A 618 -11.44 2.23 -13.68
N LEU A 619 -11.27 2.72 -14.90
CA LEU A 619 -11.69 2.07 -16.14
C LEU A 619 -10.59 1.09 -16.62
N ARG A 620 -10.86 -0.22 -16.51
CA ARG A 620 -9.95 -1.28 -16.97
C ARG A 620 -10.11 -1.55 -18.47
N VAL A 621 -9.28 -0.90 -19.28
CA VAL A 621 -9.28 -0.94 -20.76
C VAL A 621 -9.18 -2.37 -21.32
N ILE A 622 -8.50 -3.28 -20.61
CA ILE A 622 -8.38 -4.71 -20.98
C ILE A 622 -9.72 -5.49 -21.04
N SER A 623 -10.82 -4.94 -20.51
CA SER A 623 -12.12 -5.60 -20.47
C SER A 623 -12.71 -5.81 -21.87
N GLY A 624 -13.08 -7.05 -22.21
CA GLY A 624 -13.56 -7.44 -23.55
C GLY A 624 -14.80 -6.67 -24.04
N LYS A 625 -15.59 -6.09 -23.12
CA LYS A 625 -16.75 -5.24 -23.45
C LYS A 625 -16.37 -3.97 -24.24
N TYR A 626 -15.09 -3.59 -24.22
CA TYR A 626 -14.59 -2.41 -24.93
C TYR A 626 -14.13 -2.68 -26.37
N LYS A 627 -14.08 -3.96 -26.81
CA LYS A 627 -13.60 -4.35 -28.16
C LYS A 627 -14.25 -3.58 -29.31
N THR A 628 -15.51 -3.18 -29.17
CA THR A 628 -16.30 -2.45 -30.18
C THR A 628 -16.78 -1.08 -29.68
N ALA A 629 -16.17 -0.53 -28.62
CA ALA A 629 -16.48 0.79 -28.10
C ALA A 629 -15.76 1.88 -28.92
N PHE A 630 -16.29 2.21 -30.10
CA PHE A 630 -15.69 3.20 -31.02
C PHE A 630 -15.83 4.68 -30.59
N ARG A 631 -16.43 4.94 -29.42
CA ARG A 631 -16.51 6.25 -28.77
C ARG A 631 -15.17 6.68 -28.14
N PRO A 632 -15.00 7.96 -27.76
CA PRO A 632 -13.90 8.41 -26.90
C PRO A 632 -13.78 7.56 -25.62
N PRO A 633 -12.58 7.31 -25.07
CA PRO A 633 -12.36 6.56 -23.83
C PRO A 633 -13.19 7.08 -22.65
N VAL A 634 -13.12 8.39 -22.41
CA VAL A 634 -13.86 9.13 -21.39
C VAL A 634 -14.54 10.32 -22.08
N GLU A 635 -15.85 10.40 -21.99
CA GLU A 635 -16.61 11.49 -22.61
C GLU A 635 -16.28 12.83 -21.94
N GLY A 636 -16.18 13.90 -22.74
CA GLY A 636 -15.84 15.24 -22.26
C GLY A 636 -14.39 15.45 -21.79
N CYS A 637 -13.55 14.41 -21.79
CA CYS A 637 -12.13 14.54 -21.45
C CYS A 637 -11.36 15.19 -22.61
N THR A 638 -10.61 16.27 -22.33
CA THR A 638 -9.90 17.05 -23.35
C THR A 638 -8.44 16.62 -23.57
N CYS A 639 -7.96 15.61 -22.84
CA CYS A 639 -6.59 15.10 -23.00
C CYS A 639 -6.33 14.58 -24.43
N HIS A 640 -5.06 14.57 -24.84
CA HIS A 640 -4.65 14.12 -26.17
C HIS A 640 -5.18 12.72 -26.49
N THR A 641 -5.17 11.80 -25.53
CA THR A 641 -5.63 10.42 -25.74
C THR A 641 -7.13 10.32 -25.96
N CYS A 642 -7.95 11.11 -25.26
CA CYS A 642 -9.39 11.08 -25.43
C CYS A 642 -9.89 11.82 -26.67
N SER A 643 -9.16 12.85 -27.12
CA SER A 643 -9.52 13.61 -28.32
C SER A 643 -9.12 12.93 -29.64
N THR A 644 -8.16 12.00 -29.62
CA THR A 644 -7.59 11.40 -30.86
C THR A 644 -7.84 9.90 -31.05
N HIS A 645 -8.20 9.14 -30.01
CA HIS A 645 -8.34 7.69 -30.07
C HIS A 645 -9.69 7.21 -29.56
N SER A 646 -10.14 6.04 -30.01
CA SER A 646 -11.33 5.36 -29.48
C SER A 646 -10.99 4.37 -28.37
N LEU A 647 -11.96 4.07 -27.51
CA LEU A 647 -11.80 3.08 -26.44
C LEU A 647 -11.53 1.66 -26.98
N ALA A 648 -12.09 1.33 -28.15
CA ALA A 648 -11.83 0.09 -28.88
C ALA A 648 -10.37 -0.02 -29.34
N TYR A 649 -9.77 1.08 -29.81
CA TYR A 649 -8.37 1.10 -30.21
C TYR A 649 -7.44 0.91 -29.00
N LEU A 650 -7.68 1.63 -27.90
CA LEU A 650 -6.92 1.42 -26.66
C LEU A 650 -7.07 -0.01 -26.12
N HIS A 651 -8.28 -0.59 -26.21
CA HIS A 651 -8.50 -2.02 -25.87
C HIS A 651 -7.63 -2.95 -26.71
N HIS A 652 -7.58 -2.73 -28.03
CA HIS A 652 -6.73 -3.49 -28.94
C HIS A 652 -5.25 -3.37 -28.58
N LEU A 653 -4.72 -2.14 -28.40
CA LEU A 653 -3.31 -1.92 -28.06
C LEU A 653 -2.92 -2.57 -26.73
N VAL A 654 -3.74 -2.42 -25.69
CA VAL A 654 -3.52 -3.06 -24.37
C VAL A 654 -3.56 -4.59 -24.49
N LYS A 655 -4.39 -5.15 -25.38
CA LYS A 655 -4.46 -6.60 -25.65
C LYS A 655 -3.29 -7.11 -26.48
N ALA A 656 -2.74 -6.30 -27.37
CA ALA A 656 -1.58 -6.61 -28.20
C ALA A 656 -0.24 -6.42 -27.46
N HIS A 657 -0.26 -5.84 -26.25
CA HIS A 657 0.92 -5.45 -25.47
C HIS A 657 1.79 -4.37 -26.15
N GLU A 658 1.17 -3.53 -26.98
CA GLU A 658 1.86 -2.45 -27.68
C GLU A 658 2.37 -1.37 -26.71
N PRO A 659 3.66 -0.97 -26.75
CA PRO A 659 4.22 0.02 -25.83
C PRO A 659 3.48 1.37 -25.83
N VAL A 660 2.95 1.79 -26.98
CA VAL A 660 2.17 3.04 -27.10
C VAL A 660 0.87 3.02 -26.28
N ALA A 661 0.32 1.84 -25.96
CA ALA A 661 -0.82 1.72 -25.03
C ALA A 661 -0.48 2.31 -23.65
N ALA A 662 0.73 2.01 -23.17
CA ALA A 662 1.22 2.47 -21.89
C ALA A 662 1.40 3.99 -21.86
N THR A 663 1.80 4.58 -23.00
CA THR A 663 1.94 6.03 -23.21
C THR A 663 0.59 6.73 -23.17
N LEU A 664 -0.35 6.33 -24.03
CA LEU A 664 -1.67 6.97 -24.14
C LEU A 664 -2.45 6.90 -22.81
N LEU A 665 -2.45 5.75 -22.14
CA LEU A 665 -3.12 5.61 -20.85
C LEU A 665 -2.44 6.43 -19.73
N ALA A 666 -1.12 6.61 -19.78
CA ALA A 666 -0.41 7.43 -18.80
C ALA A 666 -0.60 8.94 -19.04
N ILE A 667 -0.64 9.39 -20.31
CA ILE A 667 -1.01 10.76 -20.72
C ILE A 667 -2.39 11.12 -20.14
N HIS A 668 -3.40 10.29 -20.39
CA HIS A 668 -4.75 10.48 -19.82
C HIS A 668 -4.75 10.53 -18.29
N ASN A 669 -4.01 9.63 -17.64
CA ASN A 669 -3.98 9.57 -16.18
C ASN A 669 -3.27 10.77 -15.53
N VAL A 670 -2.26 11.36 -16.18
CA VAL A 670 -1.63 12.61 -15.74
C VAL A 670 -2.61 13.78 -15.90
N HIS A 671 -3.24 13.91 -17.07
CA HIS A 671 -4.29 14.91 -17.31
C HIS A 671 -5.39 14.84 -16.26
N PHE A 672 -5.92 13.64 -15.99
CA PHE A 672 -6.99 13.44 -15.02
C PHE A 672 -6.64 13.98 -13.62
N MET A 673 -5.42 13.73 -13.14
CA MET A 673 -4.98 14.25 -11.84
C MET A 673 -4.86 15.79 -11.85
N ASN A 674 -4.29 16.37 -12.90
CA ASN A 674 -4.14 17.83 -13.01
C ASN A 674 -5.49 18.54 -13.15
N ALA A 675 -6.45 17.93 -13.87
CA ALA A 675 -7.83 18.39 -13.96
C ALA A 675 -8.55 18.29 -12.60
N GLN A 676 -8.38 17.19 -11.85
CA GLN A 676 -8.93 17.06 -10.49
C GLN A 676 -8.41 18.17 -9.56
N MET A 677 -7.12 18.50 -9.63
CA MET A 677 -6.54 19.58 -8.83
C MET A 677 -7.07 20.96 -9.23
N ALA A 678 -7.31 21.20 -10.53
CA ALA A 678 -7.94 22.44 -11.00
C ALA A 678 -9.40 22.57 -10.52
N GLU A 679 -10.17 21.48 -10.53
CA GLU A 679 -11.54 21.42 -9.99
C GLU A 679 -11.56 21.69 -8.48
N LEU A 680 -10.66 21.07 -7.72
CA LEU A 680 -10.51 21.32 -6.28
C LEU A 680 -10.13 22.79 -5.98
N ARG A 681 -9.24 23.41 -6.77
CA ARG A 681 -8.95 24.85 -6.65
C ARG A 681 -10.20 25.70 -6.83
N GLN A 682 -11.06 25.39 -7.79
CA GLN A 682 -12.31 26.14 -7.98
C GLN A 682 -13.30 25.92 -6.83
N GLN A 683 -13.42 24.68 -6.33
CA GLN A 683 -14.28 24.36 -5.17
C GLN A 683 -13.86 25.14 -3.92
N ILE A 684 -12.55 25.26 -3.66
CA ILE A 684 -12.03 26.06 -2.53
C ILE A 684 -12.32 27.54 -2.72
N LEU A 685 -12.08 28.11 -3.91
CA LEU A 685 -12.40 29.52 -4.23
C LEU A 685 -13.90 29.84 -4.06
N ASN A 686 -14.77 28.85 -4.27
CA ASN A 686 -16.21 28.96 -4.08
C ASN A 686 -16.68 28.70 -2.63
N ASP A 687 -15.76 28.40 -1.69
CA ASP A 687 -16.06 27.86 -0.36
C ASP A 687 -17.00 26.63 -0.39
N GLU A 688 -16.83 25.73 -1.37
CA GLU A 688 -17.60 24.49 -1.48
C GLU A 688 -17.09 23.40 -0.53
N ILE A 689 -15.77 23.25 -0.42
CA ILE A 689 -15.04 22.28 0.44
C ILE A 689 -14.16 22.98 1.47
#